data_AF-A0AAD3NZW6-F1
#
_entry.id   AF-A0AAD3NZW6-F1
#
_cell.length_a   1.000
_cell.length_b   1.000
_cell.length_c   1.000
_cell.angle_alpha   90.00
_cell.angle_beta   90.00
_cell.angle_gamma   90.00
#
_symmetry.space_group_name_H-M   'P 1'
#
loop_
_entity.id
_entity.type
_entity.pdbx_description
1 polymer ?
#
loop_
_entity_poly.entity_id
_entity_poly.type
_entity_poly.pdbx_seq_one_letter_code
_entity_poly.pdbx_strand_id
1 'polypeptide(L)'
;MPYTLTLTSSQNISGGPTTEHPDSDFVLSQTYDPSLDTTRITFSDYNQTLDDMATGGNNPPGSSPDQKYENSQGQEIGLDQVQTAKVVHGGVDYGEVKIMLGYKSELDWQGGENGSSSTLIVGNFTMFAIWAELTPGDWQIIGYTATGISIREATDLAPGSGATGSPDAPDNLTASKLEGTLDGKVQGTDGDDLIDANYTGDPDGDVIDGGDNTGRFGESGSDDDYIEAGAGNDTVYAGLGNDTVYAGAGDDLVYGGEGDDTIYGGDGNDTLYGGPGNDLFYGGYGNDWMEGGDGDDIITAEYGQDTVYGGAGNDFLFAQYGDHYLDGGEGNDTLSFHGGNSTLTGGEGFDHFYVYNGLDPANDYVLITDFNTGTGQDIHDGDQSNNDFIALHQAGYSYYNLDLYNKLHGTNYKNPLQWMRADQADDGTLNMLDGQNGLPYLNVRLENNGSPVAPEDLTFDNTGVPCFAGSTLIETDHGQCCIEDLRPGNLIRTADNGMQPIRWIGSIKLDARALAANPKLRPIRIRAGALRNGTPSSDLVLSPQHRVLVRSRIAQKMFGATEVLVAARQLLLLDGIDIATDLTEVEYFHMLFDRHEVVISNGALTESLYTGAQALQAVGKAARDEIFTLFPQLGEQGFEPAPARPLPSGRRARKLANRHLQNHRPMMC
;
A
#
# COMPACT_ATOMS: atom_id res chain seq x y z
N MET A 1 33.82 -25.64 15.69
CA MET A 1 32.92 -25.66 16.86
C MET A 1 31.91 -26.77 16.56
N PRO A 2 31.59 -27.68 17.50
CA PRO A 2 30.53 -28.65 17.25
C PRO A 2 29.24 -27.88 16.93
N TYR A 3 28.61 -28.19 15.81
CA TYR A 3 27.32 -27.60 15.44
C TYR A 3 26.24 -28.36 16.20
N THR A 4 25.51 -27.65 17.06
CA THR A 4 24.37 -28.22 17.81
C THR A 4 23.08 -27.75 17.14
N LEU A 5 22.32 -28.68 16.56
CA LEU A 5 20.98 -28.41 16.04
C LEU A 5 19.99 -28.48 17.21
N THR A 6 19.29 -27.37 17.52
CA THR A 6 18.35 -27.29 18.66
C THR A 6 16.92 -27.18 18.15
N LEU A 7 16.13 -28.26 18.25
CA LEU A 7 14.67 -28.26 18.01
C LEU A 7 13.93 -28.14 19.35
N THR A 8 13.21 -27.05 19.59
CA THR A 8 12.28 -26.90 20.71
C THR A 8 10.86 -26.99 20.18
N SER A 9 10.17 -28.11 20.44
CA SER A 9 8.78 -28.32 20.07
C SER A 9 7.85 -27.62 21.06
N SER A 10 7.01 -26.72 20.55
CA SER A 10 5.83 -26.23 21.28
C SER A 10 4.68 -25.96 20.32
N GLN A 11 4.38 -26.94 19.44
CA GLN A 11 3.10 -27.02 18.74
C GLN A 11 2.74 -28.51 18.58
N ASN A 12 1.50 -28.85 18.94
CA ASN A 12 0.94 -30.18 18.78
C ASN A 12 0.92 -30.55 17.30
N ILE A 13 1.53 -31.67 16.95
CA ILE A 13 1.42 -32.29 15.63
C ILE A 13 0.11 -33.07 15.61
N SER A 14 -0.95 -32.48 15.09
CA SER A 14 -2.17 -33.20 14.71
C SER A 14 -2.06 -33.61 13.25
N GLY A 15 -1.44 -34.76 13.00
CA GLY A 15 -1.26 -35.31 11.66
C GLY A 15 -0.06 -36.25 11.65
N GLY A 16 -0.33 -37.55 11.67
CA GLY A 16 0.72 -38.56 11.53
C GLY A 16 1.43 -38.49 10.16
N PRO A 17 2.39 -39.39 9.89
CA PRO A 17 3.17 -39.36 8.65
C PRO A 17 2.28 -39.39 7.40
N THR A 18 2.59 -38.52 6.45
CA THR A 18 1.94 -38.40 5.14
C THR A 18 2.20 -39.65 4.30
N THR A 19 1.13 -40.29 3.85
CA THR A 19 1.12 -41.39 2.88
C THR A 19 1.10 -40.82 1.46
N GLU A 20 2.14 -41.06 0.64
CA GLU A 20 2.06 -41.31 -0.82
C GLU A 20 3.41 -41.22 -1.57
N HIS A 21 4.12 -42.34 -1.69
CA HIS A 21 4.78 -42.89 -2.90
C HIS A 21 5.33 -44.31 -2.56
N PRO A 22 5.61 -45.21 -3.52
CA PRO A 22 5.30 -46.62 -3.46
C PRO A 22 6.54 -47.41 -3.01
N ASP A 23 6.57 -47.79 -1.73
CA ASP A 23 7.18 -49.04 -1.23
C ASP A 23 6.94 -49.29 0.28
N SER A 24 6.36 -48.38 1.06
CA SER A 24 6.32 -48.54 2.53
C SER A 24 5.02 -49.12 3.08
N ASP A 25 5.03 -50.45 3.20
CA ASP A 25 4.10 -51.32 3.93
C ASP A 25 3.99 -51.00 5.45
N PHE A 26 4.43 -49.83 5.93
CA PHE A 26 4.67 -49.47 7.34
C PHE A 26 3.51 -48.69 8.02
N VAL A 27 3.11 -49.08 9.24
CA VAL A 27 2.09 -48.40 10.07
C VAL A 27 2.60 -48.22 11.51
N LEU A 28 2.55 -46.97 12.02
CA LEU A 28 2.80 -46.65 13.43
C LEU A 28 1.50 -46.74 14.23
N SER A 29 1.50 -47.50 15.34
CA SER A 29 0.25 -47.78 16.09
C SER A 29 -0.05 -46.85 17.27
N GLN A 30 0.80 -45.85 17.55
CA GLN A 30 0.52 -44.76 18.48
C GLN A 30 0.99 -43.42 17.90
N THR A 31 0.23 -42.35 18.21
CA THR A 31 0.54 -40.96 17.84
C THR A 31 1.94 -40.59 18.32
N TYR A 32 2.78 -40.15 17.39
CA TYR A 32 4.06 -39.52 17.70
C TYR A 32 3.82 -38.33 18.64
N ASP A 33 4.41 -38.36 19.84
CA ASP A 33 4.29 -37.28 20.82
C ASP A 33 5.55 -36.38 20.74
N PRO A 34 5.47 -35.21 20.07
CA PRO A 34 6.58 -34.29 19.92
C PRO A 34 7.02 -33.64 21.24
N SER A 35 6.23 -33.74 22.32
CA SER A 35 6.62 -33.25 23.65
C SER A 35 7.59 -34.20 24.37
N LEU A 36 7.70 -35.45 23.89
CA LEU A 36 8.70 -36.44 24.30
C LEU A 36 9.99 -36.37 23.46
N ASP A 37 10.05 -35.44 22.50
CA ASP A 37 11.21 -35.24 21.64
C ASP A 37 12.35 -34.65 22.46
N THR A 38 13.17 -35.54 23.01
CA THR A 38 14.28 -35.15 23.88
C THR A 38 15.63 -35.43 23.27
N THR A 39 15.78 -36.17 22.17
CA THR A 39 17.12 -36.64 21.76
C THR A 39 17.65 -35.94 20.53
N ARG A 40 18.89 -35.44 20.59
CA ARG A 40 19.60 -34.80 19.47
C ARG A 40 20.93 -35.50 19.21
N ILE A 41 21.31 -35.62 17.93
CA ILE A 41 22.58 -36.23 17.50
C ILE A 41 23.62 -35.13 17.31
N THR A 42 24.78 -35.29 17.93
CA THR A 42 25.92 -34.39 17.76
C THR A 42 27.11 -35.16 17.16
N PHE A 43 27.78 -34.53 16.19
CA PHE A 43 28.95 -35.09 15.50
C PHE A 43 30.22 -34.38 16.00
N SER A 44 31.30 -35.13 16.23
CA SER A 44 32.60 -34.56 16.60
C SER A 44 33.39 -33.97 15.41
N ASP A 45 33.11 -34.41 14.17
CA ASP A 45 33.71 -33.88 12.92
C ASP A 45 32.73 -32.98 12.15
N TYR A 46 33.23 -31.89 11.58
CA TYR A 46 32.43 -30.83 10.93
C TYR A 46 32.01 -31.15 9.49
N ASN A 47 32.58 -32.19 8.88
CA ASN A 47 32.23 -32.64 7.53
C ASN A 47 31.24 -33.81 7.53
N GLN A 48 30.88 -34.36 8.70
CA GLN A 48 29.87 -35.42 8.80
C GLN A 48 28.48 -34.80 8.91
N THR A 49 27.55 -35.35 8.14
CA THR A 49 26.13 -34.93 8.13
C THR A 49 25.24 -36.17 8.23
N LEU A 50 23.95 -35.98 8.51
CA LEU A 50 22.97 -37.07 8.50
C LEU A 50 22.81 -37.72 7.11
N ASP A 51 23.26 -37.07 6.03
CA ASP A 51 23.25 -37.60 4.67
C ASP A 51 24.22 -38.78 4.45
N ASP A 52 25.26 -38.92 5.28
CA ASP A 52 26.14 -40.11 5.30
C ASP A 52 25.39 -41.40 5.71
N MET A 53 24.19 -41.26 6.31
CA MET A 53 23.30 -42.38 6.67
C MET A 53 22.28 -42.70 5.58
N ALA A 54 21.96 -41.75 4.68
CA ALA A 54 20.87 -41.88 3.71
C ALA A 54 21.32 -42.38 2.32
N THR A 55 22.59 -42.24 1.96
CA THR A 55 23.12 -42.65 0.63
C THR A 55 23.52 -44.13 0.53
N GLY A 56 23.00 -44.99 1.42
CA GLY A 56 23.24 -46.44 1.40
C GLY A 56 24.41 -46.92 2.27
N GLY A 57 24.84 -46.11 3.26
CA GLY A 57 25.71 -46.59 4.32
C GLY A 57 24.91 -47.40 5.35
N ASN A 58 25.04 -48.72 5.38
CA ASN A 58 24.44 -49.61 6.39
C ASN A 58 24.96 -49.40 7.83
N ASN A 59 25.55 -48.25 8.14
CA ASN A 59 26.11 -47.99 9.46
C ASN A 59 25.01 -47.45 10.36
N PRO A 60 24.60 -48.23 11.38
CA PRO A 60 23.52 -47.80 12.24
C PRO A 60 23.95 -46.54 13.01
N PRO A 61 22.99 -45.64 13.32
CA PRO A 61 23.22 -44.57 14.27
C PRO A 61 23.91 -45.11 15.53
N GLY A 62 25.11 -44.60 15.84
CA GLY A 62 25.90 -44.97 17.02
C GLY A 62 26.99 -46.02 16.75
N SER A 63 27.14 -46.47 15.49
CA SER A 63 28.26 -47.33 15.07
C SER A 63 29.58 -46.58 14.90
N SER A 64 29.53 -45.25 14.80
CA SER A 64 30.71 -44.38 14.75
C SER A 64 31.03 -43.86 16.15
N PRO A 65 32.29 -43.97 16.64
CA PRO A 65 32.70 -43.41 17.93
C PRO A 65 32.64 -41.87 17.98
N ASP A 66 32.35 -41.23 16.84
CA ASP A 66 32.23 -39.79 16.65
C ASP A 66 30.79 -39.25 16.76
N GLN A 67 29.80 -40.14 16.97
CA GLN A 67 28.39 -39.77 17.15
C GLN A 67 28.00 -39.83 18.64
N LYS A 68 27.38 -38.75 19.14
CA LYS A 68 26.86 -38.66 20.51
C LYS A 68 25.39 -38.29 20.50
N TYR A 69 24.65 -38.75 21.50
CA TYR A 69 23.24 -38.46 21.68
C TYR A 69 23.07 -37.60 22.92
N GLU A 70 22.28 -36.55 22.86
CA GLU A 70 22.00 -35.69 24.00
C GLU A 70 20.50 -35.56 24.23
N ASN A 71 20.07 -35.54 25.50
CA ASN A 71 18.68 -35.25 25.84
C ASN A 71 18.33 -33.75 25.67
N SER A 72 17.08 -33.35 25.93
CA SER A 72 16.59 -31.97 25.68
C SER A 72 17.26 -30.92 26.58
N GLN A 73 18.01 -31.37 27.57
CA GLN A 73 18.77 -30.57 28.53
C GLN A 73 20.27 -30.51 28.16
N GLY A 74 20.66 -31.09 27.02
CA GLY A 74 22.04 -31.12 26.50
C GLY A 74 22.96 -32.11 27.21
N GLN A 75 22.41 -33.15 27.85
CA GLN A 75 23.19 -34.18 28.55
C GLN A 75 23.37 -35.41 27.67
N GLU A 76 24.60 -35.92 27.56
CA GLU A 76 24.90 -37.12 26.77
C GLU A 76 24.17 -38.36 27.32
N ILE A 77 23.44 -39.07 26.46
CA ILE A 77 22.65 -40.27 26.74
C ILE A 77 23.07 -41.44 25.84
N GLY A 78 22.75 -42.67 26.25
CA GLY A 78 22.99 -43.88 25.45
C GLY A 78 21.90 -44.14 24.40
N LEU A 79 22.20 -44.94 23.36
CA LEU A 79 21.26 -45.36 22.31
C LEU A 79 20.08 -46.19 22.86
N ASP A 80 20.23 -46.77 24.06
CA ASP A 80 19.18 -47.46 24.81
C ASP A 80 18.17 -46.50 25.48
N GLN A 81 18.46 -45.20 25.46
CA GLN A 81 17.62 -44.14 26.05
C GLN A 81 16.87 -43.31 24.99
N VAL A 82 16.88 -43.75 23.72
CA VAL A 82 16.16 -43.15 22.59
C VAL A 82 14.70 -43.62 22.55
N GLN A 83 13.78 -42.79 22.05
CA GLN A 83 12.36 -43.10 21.97
C GLN A 83 12.09 -44.40 21.20
N THR A 84 11.09 -45.16 21.64
CA THR A 84 10.58 -46.33 20.93
C THR A 84 9.14 -46.09 20.48
N ALA A 85 8.76 -46.66 19.35
CA ALA A 85 7.38 -46.71 18.88
C ALA A 85 7.08 -48.07 18.28
N LYS A 86 5.80 -48.45 18.30
CA LYS A 86 5.38 -49.72 17.74
C LYS A 86 5.15 -49.62 16.23
N VAL A 87 5.96 -50.37 15.47
CA VAL A 87 5.97 -50.35 13.99
C VAL A 87 5.47 -51.67 13.43
N VAL A 88 4.57 -51.60 12.45
CA VAL A 88 4.09 -52.75 11.65
C VAL A 88 4.54 -52.55 10.22
N HIS A 89 5.08 -53.56 9.53
CA HIS A 89 5.44 -53.51 8.09
C HIS A 89 4.90 -54.74 7.36
N GLY A 90 4.08 -54.56 6.33
CA GLY A 90 3.61 -55.65 5.46
C GLY A 90 2.79 -56.69 6.23
N GLY A 91 2.05 -56.22 7.25
CA GLY A 91 1.32 -57.06 8.18
C GLY A 91 2.16 -57.75 9.27
N VAL A 92 3.47 -57.50 9.34
CA VAL A 92 4.38 -57.99 10.39
C VAL A 92 4.54 -56.93 11.47
N ASP A 93 4.23 -57.28 12.72
CA ASP A 93 4.39 -56.41 13.88
C ASP A 93 5.81 -56.55 14.46
N TYR A 94 6.60 -55.48 14.38
CA TYR A 94 7.98 -55.44 14.88
C TYR A 94 8.06 -55.06 16.36
N GLY A 95 6.92 -54.79 17.01
CA GLY A 95 6.87 -54.37 18.40
C GLY A 95 7.43 -52.96 18.60
N GLU A 96 7.76 -52.62 19.85
CA GLU A 96 8.40 -51.33 20.17
C GLU A 96 9.84 -51.31 19.66
N VAL A 97 10.05 -50.57 18.57
CA VAL A 97 11.35 -50.36 17.92
C VAL A 97 11.82 -48.94 18.15
N LYS A 98 13.12 -48.69 18.12
CA LYS A 98 13.67 -47.35 18.34
C LYS A 98 13.41 -46.45 17.15
N ILE A 99 13.05 -45.19 17.42
CA ILE A 99 12.74 -44.18 16.40
C ILE A 99 13.66 -42.97 16.57
N MET A 100 14.10 -42.38 15.45
CA MET A 100 14.84 -41.11 15.44
C MET A 100 14.39 -40.17 14.33
N LEU A 101 14.54 -38.87 14.60
CA LEU A 101 14.35 -37.80 13.63
C LEU A 101 15.70 -37.29 13.11
N GLY A 102 15.81 -37.13 11.79
CA GLY A 102 17.00 -36.59 11.12
C GLY A 102 16.67 -35.50 10.10
N TYR A 103 17.55 -34.51 9.96
CA TYR A 103 17.52 -33.47 8.92
C TYR A 103 18.24 -33.94 7.64
N LYS A 104 17.77 -33.49 6.47
CA LYS A 104 18.44 -33.64 5.17
C LYS A 104 18.94 -32.27 4.70
N SER A 105 20.22 -32.11 4.36
CA SER A 105 20.78 -30.78 4.03
C SER A 105 20.63 -30.38 2.56
N GLU A 106 20.66 -29.06 2.30
CA GLU A 106 20.30 -28.37 1.03
C GLU A 106 21.07 -28.78 -0.25
N LEU A 107 22.12 -29.60 -0.18
CA LEU A 107 23.17 -29.55 -1.21
C LEU A 107 23.02 -30.46 -2.43
N ASP A 108 22.05 -31.38 -2.50
CA ASP A 108 21.99 -32.34 -3.62
C ASP A 108 20.59 -32.70 -4.14
N TRP A 109 19.69 -31.72 -4.27
CA TRP A 109 18.60 -31.84 -5.26
C TRP A 109 19.10 -31.44 -6.65
N GLN A 110 20.19 -32.07 -7.13
CA GLN A 110 20.73 -31.83 -8.47
C GLN A 110 20.71 -33.10 -9.32
N GLY A 111 19.82 -33.10 -10.32
CA GLY A 111 20.15 -33.55 -11.68
C GLY A 111 19.89 -35.01 -12.04
N GLY A 112 18.71 -35.28 -12.57
CA GLY A 112 18.49 -36.25 -13.65
C GLY A 112 18.00 -35.54 -14.92
N GLU A 113 18.96 -35.12 -15.76
CA GLU A 113 18.89 -34.71 -17.18
C GLU A 113 17.63 -33.98 -17.73
N ASN A 114 17.57 -32.65 -17.53
CA ASN A 114 17.56 -31.66 -18.63
C ASN A 114 17.40 -30.25 -18.03
N GLY A 115 18.34 -29.37 -18.35
CA GLY A 115 18.54 -28.10 -17.67
C GLY A 115 17.32 -27.18 -17.64
N SER A 116 16.89 -26.86 -16.42
CA SER A 116 16.36 -25.55 -16.03
C SER A 116 16.59 -25.40 -14.53
N SER A 117 17.53 -24.53 -14.17
CA SER A 117 17.86 -24.21 -12.78
C SER A 117 16.84 -23.22 -12.23
N SER A 118 16.07 -23.63 -11.23
CA SER A 118 15.40 -22.74 -10.29
C SER A 118 15.70 -23.22 -8.87
N THR A 119 16.37 -22.36 -8.12
CA THR A 119 16.68 -22.50 -6.71
C THR A 119 15.36 -22.31 -5.95
N LEU A 120 14.87 -23.33 -5.22
CA LEU A 120 13.72 -23.14 -4.34
C LEU A 120 14.21 -22.59 -2.98
N ILE A 121 14.36 -21.27 -2.90
CA ILE A 121 14.22 -20.57 -1.62
C ILE A 121 12.77 -20.11 -1.57
N VAL A 122 11.90 -20.90 -0.93
CA VAL A 122 10.58 -20.45 -0.49
C VAL A 122 10.56 -20.56 1.04
N GLY A 123 10.05 -19.53 1.70
CA GLY A 123 10.45 -19.12 3.04
C GLY A 123 10.50 -20.19 4.14
N ASN A 124 11.59 -20.21 4.90
CA ASN A 124 11.69 -20.63 6.30
C ASN A 124 11.12 -22.02 6.73
N PHE A 125 10.97 -23.02 5.86
CA PHE A 125 10.51 -24.36 6.29
C PHE A 125 11.65 -25.37 6.47
N THR A 126 11.41 -26.43 7.25
CA THR A 126 12.38 -27.52 7.53
C THR A 126 11.67 -28.88 7.43
N MET A 127 12.23 -29.80 6.63
CA MET A 127 11.77 -31.19 6.49
C MET A 127 12.63 -32.15 7.33
N PHE A 128 12.01 -33.17 7.91
CA PHE A 128 12.61 -34.17 8.77
C PHE A 128 12.27 -35.59 8.27
N ALA A 129 13.24 -36.50 8.28
CA ALA A 129 13.04 -37.92 8.05
C ALA A 129 12.88 -38.68 9.37
N ILE A 130 11.99 -39.67 9.39
CA ILE A 130 11.72 -40.56 10.54
C ILE A 130 12.37 -41.91 10.26
N TRP A 131 13.29 -42.33 11.12
CA TRP A 131 14.02 -43.60 11.02
C TRP A 131 13.56 -44.59 12.10
N ALA A 132 13.45 -45.87 11.75
CA ALA A 132 13.11 -46.96 12.68
C ALA A 132 14.10 -48.12 12.63
N GLU A 133 14.50 -48.64 13.79
CA GLU A 133 15.34 -49.84 13.93
C GLU A 133 14.47 -51.11 13.93
N LEU A 134 14.08 -51.58 12.75
CA LEU A 134 13.14 -52.71 12.62
C LEU A 134 13.68 -54.00 13.24
N THR A 135 14.99 -54.22 13.12
CA THR A 135 15.72 -55.24 13.89
C THR A 135 17.04 -54.65 14.40
N PRO A 136 17.67 -55.19 15.46
CA PRO A 136 18.89 -54.59 16.02
C PRO A 136 19.99 -54.40 14.96
N GLY A 137 20.31 -53.13 14.65
CA GLY A 137 21.26 -52.71 13.61
C GLY A 137 20.68 -52.41 12.23
N ASP A 138 19.39 -52.65 11.98
CA ASP A 138 18.72 -52.45 10.68
C ASP A 138 17.78 -51.25 10.75
N TRP A 139 18.26 -50.10 10.27
CA TRP A 139 17.57 -48.82 10.32
C TRP A 139 17.00 -48.44 8.96
N GLN A 140 15.70 -48.15 8.92
CA GLN A 140 15.01 -47.76 7.69
C GLN A 140 14.24 -46.46 7.88
N ILE A 141 14.15 -45.66 6.82
CA ILE A 141 13.25 -44.51 6.79
C ILE A 141 11.83 -45.03 6.67
N ILE A 142 10.98 -44.65 7.62
CA ILE A 142 9.58 -45.06 7.68
C ILE A 142 8.61 -43.91 7.42
N GLY A 143 9.11 -42.68 7.23
CA GLY A 143 8.29 -41.52 6.87
C GLY A 143 9.07 -40.21 6.88
N TYR A 144 8.40 -39.13 6.48
CA TYR A 144 8.90 -37.75 6.56
C TYR A 144 7.88 -36.88 7.29
N THR A 145 8.33 -35.77 7.88
CA THR A 145 7.48 -34.74 8.48
C THR A 145 8.06 -33.38 8.17
N ALA A 146 7.22 -32.36 8.06
CA ALA A 146 7.63 -30.98 7.84
C ALA A 146 6.96 -30.06 8.86
N THR A 147 7.51 -28.86 9.04
CA THR A 147 6.86 -27.79 9.82
C THR A 147 6.38 -26.71 8.86
N GLY A 148 5.09 -26.35 8.96
CA GLY A 148 4.53 -25.21 8.22
C GLY A 148 4.02 -25.48 6.80
N ILE A 149 3.71 -26.73 6.43
CA ILE A 149 3.02 -27.08 5.17
C ILE A 149 1.85 -28.04 5.43
N SER A 150 0.82 -27.98 4.59
CA SER A 150 -0.30 -28.93 4.57
C SER A 150 0.11 -30.29 3.95
N ILE A 151 -0.71 -31.32 4.21
CA ILE A 151 -0.47 -32.67 3.68
C ILE A 151 -0.48 -32.68 2.14
N ARG A 152 -1.35 -31.86 1.52
CA ARG A 152 -1.50 -31.74 0.06
C ARG A 152 -0.24 -31.15 -0.58
N GLU A 153 0.30 -30.07 -0.01
CA GLU A 153 1.55 -29.45 -0.46
C GLU A 153 2.76 -30.38 -0.32
N ALA A 154 2.76 -31.26 0.69
CA ALA A 154 3.79 -32.27 0.86
C ALA A 154 3.71 -33.37 -0.23
N THR A 155 2.51 -33.73 -0.66
CA THR A 155 2.26 -34.73 -1.71
C THR A 155 2.58 -34.19 -3.11
N ASP A 156 2.23 -32.93 -3.39
CA ASP A 156 2.49 -32.28 -4.69
C ASP A 156 4.00 -32.05 -4.96
N LEU A 157 4.81 -31.98 -3.90
CA LEU A 157 6.27 -31.87 -3.98
C LEU A 157 6.98 -33.23 -4.18
N ALA A 158 6.25 -34.35 -4.15
CA ALA A 158 6.80 -35.67 -4.41
C ALA A 158 6.92 -35.93 -5.93
N PRO A 159 8.08 -36.33 -6.46
CA PRO A 159 8.26 -36.48 -7.91
C PRO A 159 7.50 -37.71 -8.43
N GLY A 160 6.40 -37.49 -9.16
CA GLY A 160 5.63 -38.58 -9.76
C GLY A 160 4.37 -38.19 -10.55
N SER A 161 4.02 -36.90 -10.66
CA SER A 161 2.83 -36.48 -11.39
C SER A 161 3.03 -36.57 -12.91
N GLY A 162 2.55 -37.66 -13.50
CA GLY A 162 2.26 -37.76 -14.93
C GLY A 162 3.19 -38.69 -15.73
N ALA A 163 2.80 -39.95 -15.87
CA ALA A 163 3.22 -40.77 -17.00
C ALA A 163 2.04 -41.64 -17.46
N THR A 164 1.41 -41.19 -18.54
CA THR A 164 0.47 -41.96 -19.35
C THR A 164 1.16 -43.22 -19.89
N GLY A 165 0.61 -44.41 -19.57
CA GLY A 165 0.87 -45.65 -20.31
C GLY A 165 1.41 -46.82 -19.49
N SER A 166 0.52 -47.63 -18.91
CA SER A 166 0.79 -49.04 -18.62
C SER A 166 -0.52 -49.86 -18.68
N PRO A 167 -0.57 -51.05 -19.32
CA PRO A 167 -1.82 -51.76 -19.65
C PRO A 167 -2.36 -52.68 -18.56
N ASP A 168 -1.83 -52.62 -17.33
CA ASP A 168 -2.20 -53.53 -16.23
C ASP A 168 -2.92 -52.82 -15.05
N ALA A 169 -3.52 -51.65 -15.28
CA ALA A 169 -4.41 -51.06 -14.29
C ALA A 169 -5.74 -51.83 -14.27
N PRO A 170 -6.12 -52.49 -13.15
CA PRO A 170 -7.45 -53.08 -13.04
C PRO A 170 -8.50 -51.97 -13.06
N ASP A 171 -9.41 -52.06 -14.04
CA ASP A 171 -10.70 -51.38 -14.08
C ASP A 171 -11.51 -51.68 -12.81
N ASN A 172 -11.26 -50.97 -11.69
CA ASN A 172 -12.19 -50.79 -10.58
C ASN A 172 -11.66 -49.88 -9.45
N LEU A 173 -11.35 -48.63 -9.78
CA LEU A 173 -11.47 -47.52 -8.83
C LEU A 173 -12.27 -46.42 -9.53
N THR A 174 -13.56 -46.67 -9.70
CA THR A 174 -14.51 -45.55 -9.79
C THR A 174 -14.34 -44.72 -8.52
N ALA A 175 -14.10 -43.42 -8.71
CA ALA A 175 -14.10 -42.39 -7.68
C ALA A 175 -15.07 -42.71 -6.53
N SER A 176 -14.54 -43.31 -5.45
CA SER A 176 -15.18 -43.25 -4.16
C SER A 176 -14.38 -42.29 -3.30
N LYS A 177 -14.68 -41.01 -3.48
CA LYS A 177 -15.00 -40.15 -2.36
C LYS A 177 -13.89 -40.04 -1.29
N LEU A 178 -12.85 -39.26 -1.59
CA LEU A 178 -12.44 -38.22 -0.64
C LEU A 178 -13.25 -36.96 -0.99
N GLU A 179 -14.59 -37.08 -0.95
CA GLU A 179 -15.41 -35.88 -0.68
C GLU A 179 -15.37 -35.72 0.85
N GLY A 180 -15.11 -34.50 1.33
CA GLY A 180 -15.48 -34.14 2.70
C GLY A 180 -14.35 -33.80 3.66
N THR A 181 -13.25 -33.21 3.20
CA THR A 181 -12.60 -32.20 4.04
C THR A 181 -12.81 -30.86 3.38
N LEU A 182 -13.88 -30.17 3.81
CA LEU A 182 -14.15 -28.78 3.52
C LEU A 182 -12.84 -28.00 3.58
N ASP A 183 -12.34 -27.56 2.43
CA ASP A 183 -11.09 -26.81 2.35
C ASP A 183 -11.33 -25.29 2.47
N GLY A 184 -12.60 -24.91 2.63
CA GLY A 184 -13.06 -23.54 2.81
C GLY A 184 -13.01 -22.75 1.52
N LYS A 185 -13.15 -23.44 0.37
CA LYS A 185 -13.17 -22.79 -0.93
C LYS A 185 -14.30 -23.39 -1.75
N VAL A 186 -15.19 -22.54 -2.23
CA VAL A 186 -16.27 -22.94 -3.13
C VAL A 186 -15.75 -22.92 -4.57
N GLN A 187 -15.73 -24.10 -5.21
CA GLN A 187 -15.22 -24.32 -6.56
C GLN A 187 -16.33 -24.57 -7.57
N GLY A 188 -16.39 -23.73 -8.60
CA GLY A 188 -17.15 -23.98 -9.81
C GLY A 188 -16.46 -25.01 -10.73
N THR A 189 -17.03 -25.17 -11.92
CA THR A 189 -16.63 -26.14 -12.94
C THR A 189 -16.04 -25.43 -14.18
N ASP A 190 -15.88 -26.16 -15.28
CA ASP A 190 -15.44 -25.58 -16.56
C ASP A 190 -16.63 -25.07 -17.42
N GLY A 191 -17.85 -25.01 -16.88
CA GLY A 191 -19.01 -24.48 -17.60
C GLY A 191 -19.96 -23.72 -16.69
N ASP A 192 -20.92 -23.02 -17.30
CA ASP A 192 -21.81 -22.05 -16.64
C ASP A 192 -22.44 -22.55 -15.33
N ASP A 193 -21.98 -22.00 -14.21
CA ASP A 193 -22.40 -22.34 -12.86
C ASP A 193 -23.29 -21.26 -12.22
N LEU A 194 -24.18 -21.69 -11.32
CA LEU A 194 -24.90 -20.82 -10.39
C LEU A 194 -24.39 -21.13 -8.99
N ILE A 195 -23.48 -20.29 -8.50
CA ILE A 195 -22.86 -20.42 -7.19
C ILE A 195 -23.63 -19.53 -6.21
N ASP A 196 -24.48 -20.17 -5.41
CA ASP A 196 -25.24 -19.55 -4.31
C ASP A 196 -25.17 -20.44 -3.05
N ALA A 197 -25.84 -20.06 -1.96
CA ALA A 197 -25.92 -20.85 -0.72
C ALA A 197 -26.51 -22.28 -0.87
N ASN A 198 -27.06 -22.64 -2.03
CA ASN A 198 -27.53 -24.00 -2.34
C ASN A 198 -26.66 -24.71 -3.38
N TYR A 199 -25.52 -24.13 -3.76
CA TYR A 199 -24.60 -24.75 -4.71
C TYR A 199 -24.11 -26.10 -4.17
N THR A 200 -24.14 -27.13 -5.01
CA THR A 200 -23.69 -28.49 -4.65
C THR A 200 -22.71 -29.06 -5.67
N GLY A 201 -22.18 -28.22 -6.56
CA GLY A 201 -21.22 -28.62 -7.59
C GLY A 201 -19.79 -28.72 -7.07
N ASP A 202 -19.55 -28.18 -5.88
CA ASP A 202 -18.25 -28.20 -5.22
C ASP A 202 -17.76 -29.65 -4.96
N PRO A 203 -16.52 -30.01 -5.35
CA PRO A 203 -15.98 -31.36 -5.15
C PRO A 203 -15.80 -31.78 -3.69
N ASP A 204 -15.55 -30.82 -2.80
CA ASP A 204 -15.26 -31.04 -1.39
C ASP A 204 -16.50 -30.85 -0.48
N GLY A 205 -17.55 -30.24 -1.05
CA GLY A 205 -18.85 -29.99 -0.45
C GLY A 205 -18.95 -28.63 0.25
N ASP A 206 -18.03 -27.71 -0.04
CA ASP A 206 -18.04 -26.33 0.44
C ASP A 206 -19.23 -25.55 -0.16
N VAL A 207 -19.81 -24.66 0.64
CA VAL A 207 -21.00 -23.87 0.29
C VAL A 207 -20.87 -22.46 0.87
N ILE A 208 -21.60 -21.52 0.30
CA ILE A 208 -21.70 -20.12 0.75
C ILE A 208 -22.50 -20.06 2.07
N ASP A 209 -21.80 -20.19 3.19
CA ASP A 209 -22.33 -20.05 4.56
C ASP A 209 -21.22 -19.81 5.60
N GLY A 210 -21.54 -19.19 6.75
CA GLY A 210 -20.56 -19.06 7.85
C GLY A 210 -20.24 -20.34 8.62
N GLY A 211 -20.57 -21.50 8.05
CA GLY A 211 -20.22 -22.84 8.51
C GLY A 211 -18.97 -23.39 7.83
N ASP A 212 -18.57 -22.80 6.71
CA ASP A 212 -17.23 -22.96 6.18
C ASP A 212 -16.23 -22.32 7.16
N ASN A 213 -15.02 -22.86 7.15
CA ASN A 213 -14.00 -22.47 8.11
C ASN A 213 -12.84 -21.94 7.27
N THR A 214 -13.08 -20.86 6.51
CA THR A 214 -12.11 -20.02 5.76
C THR A 214 -11.12 -19.32 6.69
N GLY A 215 -10.74 -20.01 7.75
CA GLY A 215 -9.71 -19.62 8.65
C GLY A 215 -8.32 -19.90 8.11
N ARG A 216 -7.80 -19.04 7.25
CA ARG A 216 -6.39 -18.64 7.42
C ARG A 216 -6.16 -18.03 8.82
N PHE A 217 -7.25 -17.61 9.51
CA PHE A 217 -7.29 -17.10 10.88
C PHE A 217 -8.26 -17.78 11.87
N GLY A 218 -9.03 -18.78 11.46
CA GLY A 218 -9.83 -19.65 12.34
C GLY A 218 -10.93 -18.95 13.14
N GLU A 219 -11.64 -17.97 12.57
CA GLU A 219 -12.79 -17.35 13.21
C GLU A 219 -14.08 -17.99 12.69
N SER A 220 -14.66 -18.93 13.43
CA SER A 220 -15.97 -19.49 13.06
C SER A 220 -17.07 -18.43 13.14
N GLY A 221 -17.88 -18.29 12.09
CA GLY A 221 -19.07 -17.43 12.04
C GLY A 221 -18.82 -15.99 11.54
N SER A 222 -17.81 -15.78 10.69
CA SER A 222 -17.62 -14.53 9.96
C SER A 222 -18.53 -14.38 8.74
N ASP A 223 -19.11 -15.47 8.24
CA ASP A 223 -19.80 -15.58 6.94
C ASP A 223 -18.88 -15.27 5.72
N ASP A 224 -17.63 -14.78 5.92
CA ASP A 224 -16.60 -14.60 4.88
C ASP A 224 -16.31 -15.88 4.04
N ASP A 225 -16.58 -15.83 2.74
CA ASP A 225 -16.42 -16.92 1.78
C ASP A 225 -15.22 -16.71 0.80
N TYR A 226 -14.61 -17.80 0.33
CA TYR A 226 -13.63 -17.78 -0.76
C TYR A 226 -14.12 -18.60 -1.95
N ILE A 227 -14.30 -17.96 -3.11
CA ILE A 227 -14.99 -18.54 -4.27
C ILE A 227 -14.08 -18.50 -5.51
N GLU A 228 -13.97 -19.62 -6.22
CA GLU A 228 -13.39 -19.70 -7.56
C GLU A 228 -14.40 -20.33 -8.53
N ALA A 229 -15.05 -19.53 -9.37
CA ALA A 229 -16.10 -20.01 -10.27
C ALA A 229 -15.54 -20.78 -11.48
N GLY A 230 -14.39 -20.35 -12.02
CA GLY A 230 -13.59 -21.17 -12.92
C GLY A 230 -13.74 -20.72 -14.37
N ALA A 231 -14.26 -21.56 -15.25
CA ALA A 231 -14.49 -21.20 -16.63
C ALA A 231 -15.96 -21.41 -16.99
N GLY A 232 -16.46 -20.66 -17.97
CA GLY A 232 -17.90 -20.63 -18.26
C GLY A 232 -18.46 -19.25 -17.92
N ASN A 233 -19.74 -19.03 -18.25
CA ASN A 233 -20.41 -17.79 -17.87
C ASN A 233 -21.15 -18.01 -16.56
N ASP A 234 -20.51 -17.64 -15.46
CA ASP A 234 -20.94 -17.99 -14.12
C ASP A 234 -21.82 -16.92 -13.49
N THR A 235 -22.65 -17.31 -12.53
CA THR A 235 -23.40 -16.40 -11.68
C THR A 235 -23.09 -16.69 -10.22
N VAL A 236 -22.49 -15.73 -9.52
CA VAL A 236 -22.02 -15.87 -8.13
C VAL A 236 -22.79 -14.92 -7.20
N TYR A 237 -23.25 -15.44 -6.06
CA TYR A 237 -23.79 -14.68 -4.94
C TYR A 237 -22.98 -15.02 -3.69
N ALA A 238 -22.07 -14.12 -3.26
CA ALA A 238 -21.16 -14.38 -2.14
C ALA A 238 -21.81 -14.11 -0.77
N GLY A 239 -22.71 -13.13 -0.65
CA GLY A 239 -23.71 -13.09 0.41
C GLY A 239 -23.41 -12.15 1.58
N LEU A 240 -23.02 -12.68 2.73
CA LEU A 240 -22.73 -11.87 3.93
C LEU A 240 -21.28 -12.13 4.31
N GLY A 241 -20.58 -11.14 4.84
CA GLY A 241 -19.18 -11.30 5.21
C GLY A 241 -18.28 -10.61 4.21
N ASN A 242 -16.98 -10.64 4.47
CA ASN A 242 -15.97 -10.04 3.60
C ASN A 242 -15.45 -11.13 2.65
N ASP A 243 -16.02 -11.18 1.47
CA ASP A 243 -15.84 -12.30 0.56
C ASP A 243 -14.66 -12.08 -0.39
N THR A 244 -14.09 -13.16 -0.90
CA THR A 244 -13.12 -13.11 -1.99
C THR A 244 -13.61 -13.97 -3.15
N VAL A 245 -13.90 -13.33 -4.28
CA VAL A 245 -14.46 -13.98 -5.47
C VAL A 245 -13.50 -13.88 -6.64
N TYR A 246 -13.20 -15.01 -7.27
CA TYR A 246 -12.57 -15.11 -8.58
C TYR A 246 -13.57 -15.70 -9.57
N ALA A 247 -14.10 -14.88 -10.48
CA ALA A 247 -15.09 -15.34 -11.45
C ALA A 247 -14.41 -16.20 -12.54
N GLY A 248 -13.33 -15.70 -13.13
CA GLY A 248 -12.41 -16.52 -13.92
C GLY A 248 -12.51 -16.23 -15.40
N ALA A 249 -12.96 -17.18 -16.22
CA ALA A 249 -12.99 -17.01 -17.68
C ALA A 249 -14.38 -17.24 -18.26
N GLY A 250 -14.94 -16.23 -18.90
CA GLY A 250 -16.28 -16.21 -19.47
C GLY A 250 -16.95 -14.87 -19.17
N ASP A 251 -18.17 -14.65 -19.65
CA ASP A 251 -18.90 -13.43 -19.27
C ASP A 251 -19.67 -13.69 -17.96
N ASP A 252 -19.13 -13.22 -16.83
CA ASP A 252 -19.60 -13.58 -15.49
C ASP A 252 -20.52 -12.52 -14.87
N LEU A 253 -21.37 -12.95 -13.92
CA LEU A 253 -22.22 -12.09 -13.09
C LEU A 253 -21.94 -12.34 -11.61
N VAL A 254 -21.35 -11.36 -10.92
CA VAL A 254 -20.97 -11.48 -9.51
C VAL A 254 -21.72 -10.47 -8.64
N TYR A 255 -22.27 -10.94 -7.53
CA TYR A 255 -22.76 -10.13 -6.43
C TYR A 255 -21.93 -10.43 -5.18
N GLY A 256 -21.18 -9.44 -4.67
CA GLY A 256 -20.43 -9.49 -3.41
C GLY A 256 -21.39 -9.68 -2.24
N GLY A 257 -22.13 -8.64 -1.86
CA GLY A 257 -23.15 -8.75 -0.82
C GLY A 257 -22.97 -7.71 0.27
N GLU A 258 -23.17 -8.10 1.53
CA GLU A 258 -22.87 -7.21 2.68
C GLU A 258 -21.47 -7.53 3.23
N GLY A 259 -20.57 -6.55 3.25
CA GLY A 259 -19.22 -6.69 3.81
C GLY A 259 -18.18 -6.03 2.92
N ASP A 260 -16.92 -5.95 3.37
CA ASP A 260 -15.83 -5.39 2.57
C ASP A 260 -15.27 -6.47 1.61
N ASP A 261 -15.81 -6.56 0.40
CA ASP A 261 -15.55 -7.66 -0.53
C ASP A 261 -14.33 -7.44 -1.43
N THR A 262 -13.76 -8.52 -1.95
CA THR A 262 -12.73 -8.48 -3.01
C THR A 262 -13.17 -9.31 -4.21
N ILE A 263 -13.38 -8.67 -5.35
CA ILE A 263 -13.91 -9.31 -6.57
C ILE A 263 -12.91 -9.19 -7.72
N TYR A 264 -12.60 -10.32 -8.34
CA TYR A 264 -11.82 -10.44 -9.57
C TYR A 264 -12.72 -10.99 -10.69
N GLY A 265 -12.98 -10.20 -11.73
CA GLY A 265 -13.74 -10.62 -12.91
C GLY A 265 -12.96 -11.65 -13.73
N GLY A 266 -11.86 -11.22 -14.35
CA GLY A 266 -10.96 -12.12 -15.06
C GLY A 266 -11.01 -11.91 -16.57
N ASP A 267 -11.17 -12.97 -17.35
CA ASP A 267 -11.25 -12.90 -18.81
C ASP A 267 -12.72 -12.94 -19.27
N GLY A 268 -13.23 -11.90 -19.91
CA GLY A 268 -14.60 -11.87 -20.45
C GLY A 268 -15.29 -10.53 -20.19
N ASN A 269 -16.54 -10.37 -20.61
CA ASN A 269 -17.29 -9.13 -20.32
C ASN A 269 -18.12 -9.34 -19.06
N ASP A 270 -17.55 -8.94 -17.93
CA ASP A 270 -18.11 -9.28 -16.63
C ASP A 270 -19.08 -8.21 -16.13
N THR A 271 -20.01 -8.60 -15.26
CA THR A 271 -20.91 -7.70 -14.54
C THR A 271 -20.73 -7.92 -13.04
N LEU A 272 -20.13 -6.95 -12.35
CA LEU A 272 -19.70 -7.09 -10.96
C LEU A 272 -20.40 -6.06 -10.06
N TYR A 273 -21.01 -6.52 -8.97
CA TYR A 273 -21.69 -5.69 -7.96
C TYR A 273 -21.09 -5.93 -6.58
N GLY A 274 -20.79 -4.86 -5.83
CA GLY A 274 -20.15 -4.95 -4.51
C GLY A 274 -21.20 -5.05 -3.44
N GLY A 275 -22.02 -4.00 -3.31
CA GLY A 275 -23.08 -3.92 -2.33
C GLY A 275 -22.68 -2.98 -1.20
N PRO A 276 -23.17 -3.20 0.04
CA PRO A 276 -22.73 -2.40 1.17
C PRO A 276 -21.39 -2.87 1.74
N GLY A 277 -20.42 -1.97 1.83
CA GLY A 277 -19.06 -2.25 2.32
C GLY A 277 -18.02 -1.41 1.59
N ASN A 278 -16.75 -1.48 2.01
CA ASN A 278 -15.66 -0.86 1.25
C ASN A 278 -15.00 -1.94 0.40
N ASP A 279 -15.39 -1.99 -0.85
CA ASP A 279 -15.09 -3.10 -1.74
C ASP A 279 -13.85 -2.85 -2.60
N LEU A 280 -13.26 -3.94 -3.08
CA LEU A 280 -12.09 -3.94 -3.96
C LEU A 280 -12.35 -4.75 -5.24
N PHE A 281 -12.31 -4.07 -6.39
CA PHE A 281 -12.58 -4.68 -7.69
C PHE A 281 -11.35 -4.69 -8.61
N TYR A 282 -11.23 -5.79 -9.34
CA TYR A 282 -10.37 -5.94 -10.52
C TYR A 282 -11.21 -6.51 -11.67
N GLY A 283 -11.53 -5.69 -12.68
CA GLY A 283 -12.34 -6.09 -13.83
C GLY A 283 -11.64 -7.16 -14.67
N GLY A 284 -10.44 -6.84 -15.17
CA GLY A 284 -9.60 -7.78 -15.89
C GLY A 284 -9.55 -7.48 -17.39
N TYR A 285 -9.82 -8.48 -18.23
CA TYR A 285 -9.83 -8.38 -19.68
C TYR A 285 -11.25 -8.45 -20.22
N GLY A 286 -11.73 -7.38 -20.83
CA GLY A 286 -13.00 -7.39 -21.54
C GLY A 286 -13.69 -6.05 -21.45
N ASN A 287 -14.97 -5.98 -21.79
CA ASN A 287 -15.73 -4.76 -21.62
C ASN A 287 -16.63 -4.93 -20.42
N ASP A 288 -16.15 -4.53 -19.26
CA ASP A 288 -16.76 -4.87 -17.99
C ASP A 288 -17.78 -3.81 -17.54
N TRP A 289 -18.74 -4.27 -16.75
CA TRP A 289 -19.67 -3.42 -16.02
C TRP A 289 -19.41 -3.62 -14.52
N MET A 290 -19.20 -2.54 -13.77
CA MET A 290 -18.88 -2.59 -12.33
C MET A 290 -19.68 -1.53 -11.55
N GLU A 291 -20.25 -1.88 -10.39
CA GLU A 291 -20.86 -0.97 -9.41
C GLU A 291 -20.39 -1.35 -8.00
N GLY A 292 -19.72 -0.40 -7.33
CA GLY A 292 -19.22 -0.57 -5.95
C GLY A 292 -20.38 -0.69 -4.96
N GLY A 293 -21.16 0.37 -4.79
CA GLY A 293 -22.37 0.34 -3.96
C GLY A 293 -22.31 1.35 -2.83
N ASP A 294 -22.53 0.94 -1.58
CA ASP A 294 -22.46 1.84 -0.42
C ASP A 294 -21.10 1.64 0.30
N GLY A 295 -20.21 2.62 0.32
CA GLY A 295 -18.94 2.59 1.07
C GLY A 295 -17.80 3.26 0.30
N ASP A 296 -16.60 3.35 0.87
CA ASP A 296 -15.46 3.95 0.18
C ASP A 296 -14.74 2.88 -0.69
N ASP A 297 -15.11 2.76 -1.95
CA ASP A 297 -14.72 1.64 -2.83
C ASP A 297 -13.42 1.89 -3.62
N ILE A 298 -12.74 0.81 -4.01
CA ILE A 298 -11.57 0.85 -4.90
C ILE A 298 -11.83 -0.03 -6.13
N ILE A 299 -12.04 0.59 -7.29
CA ILE A 299 -12.34 -0.12 -8.53
C ILE A 299 -11.24 0.06 -9.56
N THR A 300 -10.64 -1.05 -9.99
CA THR A 300 -9.66 -1.09 -11.09
C THR A 300 -10.26 -1.83 -12.27
N ALA A 301 -10.67 -1.11 -13.32
CA ALA A 301 -11.30 -1.69 -14.49
C ALA A 301 -10.33 -2.53 -15.36
N GLU A 302 -9.04 -2.21 -15.32
CA GLU A 302 -8.01 -2.83 -16.14
C GLU A 302 -8.21 -2.65 -17.66
N TYR A 303 -8.44 -3.68 -18.47
CA TYR A 303 -8.33 -3.62 -19.93
C TYR A 303 -9.67 -3.75 -20.65
N GLY A 304 -9.99 -2.77 -21.49
CA GLY A 304 -11.08 -2.84 -22.47
C GLY A 304 -11.99 -1.63 -22.39
N GLN A 305 -13.27 -1.76 -22.76
CA GLN A 305 -14.24 -0.65 -22.75
C GLN A 305 -15.22 -0.81 -21.59
N ASP A 306 -14.81 -0.29 -20.44
CA ASP A 306 -15.50 -0.56 -19.19
C ASP A 306 -16.48 0.55 -18.80
N THR A 307 -17.52 0.16 -18.08
CA THR A 307 -18.48 1.06 -17.43
C THR A 307 -18.40 0.85 -15.93
N VAL A 308 -17.99 1.88 -15.20
CA VAL A 308 -17.75 1.81 -13.75
C VAL A 308 -18.57 2.86 -13.02
N TYR A 309 -19.26 2.43 -11.97
CA TYR A 309 -19.96 3.27 -11.01
C TYR A 309 -19.34 3.05 -9.61
N GLY A 310 -18.91 4.10 -8.93
CA GLY A 310 -18.43 4.03 -7.54
C GLY A 310 -19.60 3.75 -6.61
N GLY A 311 -20.57 4.65 -6.59
CA GLY A 311 -21.78 4.49 -5.79
C GLY A 311 -21.87 5.60 -4.75
N ALA A 312 -22.07 5.27 -3.48
CA ALA A 312 -22.12 6.23 -2.40
C ALA A 312 -20.90 6.07 -1.48
N GLY A 313 -20.05 7.08 -1.35
CA GLY A 313 -18.84 6.99 -0.56
C GLY A 313 -17.78 7.98 -0.99
N ASN A 314 -16.50 7.70 -0.78
CA ASN A 314 -15.42 8.46 -1.42
C ASN A 314 -14.56 7.46 -2.18
N ASP A 315 -14.89 7.29 -3.44
CA ASP A 315 -14.44 6.16 -4.24
C ASP A 315 -13.14 6.46 -4.97
N PHE A 316 -12.39 5.40 -5.27
CA PHE A 316 -11.23 5.45 -6.13
C PHE A 316 -11.47 4.61 -7.38
N LEU A 317 -11.68 5.28 -8.52
CA LEU A 317 -11.90 4.63 -9.80
C LEU A 317 -10.67 4.76 -10.67
N PHE A 318 -10.15 3.62 -11.13
CA PHE A 318 -9.00 3.55 -12.02
C PHE A 318 -9.29 2.74 -13.28
N ALA A 319 -9.07 3.36 -14.43
CA ALA A 319 -9.12 2.69 -15.72
C ALA A 319 -7.87 2.98 -16.56
N GLN A 320 -7.47 2.03 -17.38
CA GLN A 320 -6.33 2.14 -18.28
C GLN A 320 -6.67 1.53 -19.64
N TYR A 321 -6.13 2.07 -20.72
CA TYR A 321 -6.25 1.45 -22.05
C TYR A 321 -7.68 1.12 -22.50
N GLY A 322 -8.36 2.09 -23.09
CA GLY A 322 -9.65 1.84 -23.72
C GLY A 322 -10.56 3.04 -23.62
N ASP A 323 -11.77 2.87 -24.13
CA ASP A 323 -12.80 3.91 -24.11
C ASP A 323 -13.75 3.59 -22.96
N HIS A 324 -13.62 4.30 -21.83
CA HIS A 324 -14.32 3.97 -20.59
C HIS A 324 -15.41 4.99 -20.24
N TYR A 325 -16.37 4.57 -19.43
CA TYR A 325 -17.30 5.43 -18.70
C TYR A 325 -17.05 5.25 -17.20
N LEU A 326 -16.66 6.30 -16.49
CA LEU A 326 -16.48 6.28 -15.03
C LEU A 326 -17.40 7.30 -14.37
N ASP A 327 -18.10 6.87 -13.32
CA ASP A 327 -19.07 7.66 -12.55
C ASP A 327 -18.78 7.48 -11.06
N GLY A 328 -18.34 8.54 -10.38
CA GLY A 328 -18.03 8.50 -8.95
C GLY A 328 -19.27 8.20 -8.12
N GLY A 329 -20.31 9.02 -8.28
CA GLY A 329 -21.59 8.84 -7.62
C GLY A 329 -21.80 9.87 -6.52
N GLU A 330 -22.18 9.47 -5.31
CA GLU A 330 -22.28 10.39 -4.17
C GLU A 330 -20.97 10.43 -3.39
N GLY A 331 -20.39 11.62 -3.19
CA GLY A 331 -19.34 11.90 -2.22
C GLY A 331 -18.12 12.61 -2.82
N ASN A 332 -16.90 12.31 -2.40
CA ASN A 332 -15.71 13.03 -2.91
C ASN A 332 -14.76 12.05 -3.57
N ASP A 333 -14.97 11.84 -4.86
CA ASP A 333 -14.40 10.70 -5.55
C ASP A 333 -13.08 11.06 -6.23
N THR A 334 -12.29 10.03 -6.50
CA THR A 334 -11.03 10.14 -7.22
C THR A 334 -11.09 9.29 -8.47
N LEU A 335 -11.16 9.93 -9.62
CA LEU A 335 -11.20 9.29 -10.92
C LEU A 335 -9.85 9.46 -11.61
N SER A 336 -9.15 8.36 -11.82
CA SER A 336 -7.83 8.32 -12.46
C SER A 336 -7.88 7.47 -13.72
N PHE A 337 -7.52 8.05 -14.87
CA PHE A 337 -7.57 7.32 -16.14
C PHE A 337 -6.30 7.49 -16.96
N HIS A 338 -5.99 6.47 -17.77
CA HIS A 338 -4.81 6.41 -18.63
C HIS A 338 -5.18 6.08 -20.09
N GLY A 339 -5.44 7.11 -20.88
CA GLY A 339 -5.65 7.00 -22.33
C GLY A 339 -7.07 6.69 -22.81
N GLY A 340 -7.22 6.62 -24.14
CA GLY A 340 -8.45 6.33 -24.87
C GLY A 340 -9.50 7.44 -24.86
N ASN A 341 -10.67 7.16 -25.43
CA ASN A 341 -11.81 8.08 -25.47
C ASN A 341 -12.76 7.82 -24.29
N SER A 342 -12.59 8.54 -23.19
CA SER A 342 -13.31 8.26 -21.94
C SER A 342 -14.24 9.38 -21.52
N THR A 343 -15.37 9.01 -20.91
CA THR A 343 -16.31 9.92 -20.27
C THR A 343 -16.25 9.72 -18.77
N LEU A 344 -16.15 10.82 -18.03
CA LEU A 344 -16.01 10.85 -16.58
C LEU A 344 -17.09 11.75 -16.00
N THR A 345 -17.71 11.31 -14.93
CA THR A 345 -18.56 12.14 -14.09
C THR A 345 -18.16 11.91 -12.65
N GLY A 346 -17.98 12.99 -11.89
CA GLY A 346 -17.71 12.90 -10.45
C GLY A 346 -18.96 12.50 -9.69
N GLY A 347 -20.10 13.06 -10.07
CA GLY A 347 -21.40 12.86 -9.46
C GLY A 347 -21.73 14.00 -8.49
N GLU A 348 -22.35 13.66 -7.36
CA GLU A 348 -22.56 14.62 -6.27
C GLU A 348 -21.30 14.75 -5.41
N GLY A 349 -20.87 15.98 -5.16
CA GLY A 349 -19.85 16.28 -4.15
C GLY A 349 -18.65 16.97 -4.76
N PHE A 350 -17.42 16.63 -4.34
CA PHE A 350 -16.22 17.39 -4.70
C PHE A 350 -15.08 16.48 -5.16
N ASP A 351 -14.94 16.38 -6.48
CA ASP A 351 -14.25 15.24 -7.08
C ASP A 351 -12.88 15.60 -7.65
N HIS A 352 -12.01 14.59 -7.71
CA HIS A 352 -10.64 14.71 -8.17
C HIS A 352 -10.41 13.89 -9.44
N PHE A 353 -10.12 14.59 -10.53
CA PHE A 353 -9.82 14.00 -11.83
C PHE A 353 -8.31 14.01 -12.11
N TYR A 354 -7.76 12.81 -12.35
CA TYR A 354 -6.37 12.62 -12.76
C TYR A 354 -6.31 12.15 -14.21
N VAL A 355 -5.86 13.05 -15.08
CA VAL A 355 -5.76 12.83 -16.52
C VAL A 355 -4.32 12.51 -16.90
N TYR A 356 -4.10 11.31 -17.43
CA TYR A 356 -2.82 10.87 -17.96
C TYR A 356 -2.90 10.57 -19.44
N ASN A 357 -1.82 10.89 -20.16
CA ASN A 357 -1.69 10.57 -21.57
C ASN A 357 -1.54 9.05 -21.75
N GLY A 358 -2.33 8.48 -22.68
CA GLY A 358 -2.30 7.07 -23.01
C GLY A 358 -1.24 6.68 -24.03
N LEU A 359 -1.45 5.52 -24.66
CA LEU A 359 -0.57 5.00 -25.72
C LEU A 359 -0.74 5.71 -27.06
N ASP A 360 -1.90 6.32 -27.31
CA ASP A 360 -2.19 7.09 -28.52
C ASP A 360 -2.73 8.49 -28.19
N PRO A 361 -1.91 9.33 -27.52
CA PRO A 361 -2.38 10.60 -26.98
C PRO A 361 -2.81 11.60 -28.07
N ALA A 362 -2.50 11.34 -29.35
CA ALA A 362 -2.98 12.15 -30.46
C ALA A 362 -4.45 11.90 -30.82
N ASN A 363 -5.00 10.74 -30.44
CA ASN A 363 -6.39 10.36 -30.69
C ASN A 363 -7.21 10.19 -29.41
N ASP A 364 -6.56 10.13 -28.24
CA ASP A 364 -7.24 10.11 -26.95
C ASP A 364 -8.12 11.37 -26.76
N TYR A 365 -9.29 11.19 -26.14
CA TYR A 365 -10.25 12.26 -25.84
C TYR A 365 -10.91 12.02 -24.49
N VAL A 366 -11.05 13.07 -23.69
CA VAL A 366 -11.64 12.95 -22.36
C VAL A 366 -12.77 13.95 -22.22
N LEU A 367 -13.93 13.47 -21.80
CA LEU A 367 -15.06 14.30 -21.44
C LEU A 367 -15.30 14.20 -19.93
N ILE A 368 -15.18 15.31 -19.21
CA ILE A 368 -15.67 15.41 -17.83
C ILE A 368 -17.01 16.14 -17.88
N THR A 369 -18.09 15.47 -17.46
CA THR A 369 -19.45 15.92 -17.79
C THR A 369 -20.05 16.92 -16.80
N ASP A 370 -19.47 17.01 -15.61
CA ASP A 370 -20.05 17.63 -14.43
C ASP A 370 -19.03 18.42 -13.60
N PHE A 371 -17.95 18.89 -14.24
CA PHE A 371 -16.91 19.67 -13.59
C PHE A 371 -17.48 20.95 -12.95
N ASN A 372 -17.29 21.07 -11.64
CA ASN A 372 -17.86 22.04 -10.70
C ASN A 372 -19.36 21.86 -10.41
N THR A 373 -19.86 20.64 -10.21
CA THR A 373 -21.26 20.37 -9.78
C THR A 373 -21.40 19.79 -8.38
N GLY A 374 -20.97 20.53 -7.36
CA GLY A 374 -21.24 20.17 -5.95
C GLY A 374 -22.27 21.07 -5.26
N THR A 375 -23.54 20.66 -5.20
CA THR A 375 -24.55 21.05 -4.16
C THR A 375 -25.02 22.52 -4.01
N GLY A 376 -24.89 23.37 -5.04
CA GLY A 376 -25.51 24.71 -5.02
C GLY A 376 -24.81 25.74 -4.10
N GLN A 377 -23.55 25.49 -3.76
CA GLN A 377 -22.67 26.47 -3.11
C GLN A 377 -22.04 27.40 -4.17
N ASP A 378 -21.66 28.60 -3.76
CA ASP A 378 -21.04 29.60 -4.65
C ASP A 378 -19.58 29.22 -4.90
N ILE A 379 -19.25 28.58 -6.02
CA ILE A 379 -17.87 28.22 -6.42
C ILE A 379 -16.93 29.45 -6.59
N HIS A 380 -17.47 30.67 -6.52
CA HIS A 380 -16.71 31.92 -6.53
C HIS A 380 -16.54 32.56 -5.14
N ASP A 381 -16.91 31.85 -4.08
CA ASP A 381 -16.70 32.30 -2.70
C ASP A 381 -15.23 32.21 -2.25
N GLY A 382 -14.41 31.51 -3.05
CA GLY A 382 -12.99 31.28 -2.81
C GLY A 382 -12.73 30.15 -1.82
N ASP A 383 -13.76 29.41 -1.38
CA ASP A 383 -13.62 28.09 -0.79
C ASP A 383 -13.19 27.11 -1.88
N GLN A 384 -12.27 26.24 -1.51
CA GLN A 384 -11.66 25.25 -2.39
C GLN A 384 -11.80 23.86 -1.78
N SER A 385 -12.56 23.71 -0.69
CA SER A 385 -12.94 22.40 -0.15
C SER A 385 -14.28 21.92 -0.69
N ASN A 386 -14.87 22.71 -1.58
CA ASN A 386 -16.18 22.52 -2.18
C ASN A 386 -16.16 22.65 -3.72
N ASN A 387 -15.00 22.41 -4.34
CA ASN A 387 -14.84 22.48 -5.79
C ASN A 387 -14.25 21.17 -6.29
N ASP A 388 -14.49 20.89 -7.56
CA ASP A 388 -13.83 19.79 -8.26
C ASP A 388 -12.43 20.20 -8.70
N PHE A 389 -11.55 19.21 -8.81
CA PHE A 389 -10.15 19.41 -9.15
C PHE A 389 -9.74 18.55 -10.32
N ILE A 390 -8.95 19.12 -11.23
CA ILE A 390 -8.32 18.39 -12.33
C ILE A 390 -6.81 18.62 -12.35
N ALA A 391 -6.05 17.53 -12.31
CA ALA A 391 -4.60 17.56 -12.24
C ALA A 391 -3.93 17.62 -13.63
N LEU A 392 -3.92 18.79 -14.27
CA LEU A 392 -3.40 18.96 -15.65
C LEU A 392 -1.89 19.25 -15.77
N HIS A 393 -1.18 19.40 -14.64
CA HIS A 393 0.25 19.75 -14.67
C HIS A 393 1.12 18.64 -15.25
N GLN A 394 0.73 17.37 -15.06
CA GLN A 394 1.41 16.20 -15.66
C GLN A 394 0.96 15.98 -17.10
N ALA A 395 -0.29 16.33 -17.40
CA ALA A 395 -0.91 16.22 -18.72
C ALA A 395 -0.38 17.26 -19.74
N GLY A 396 0.06 18.45 -19.26
CA GLY A 396 0.88 19.35 -20.08
C GLY A 396 0.73 20.85 -19.83
N TYR A 397 -0.24 21.31 -19.04
CA TYR A 397 -0.45 22.73 -18.74
C TYR A 397 0.57 23.26 -17.72
N SER A 398 1.81 23.45 -18.16
CA SER A 398 2.97 23.84 -17.35
C SER A 398 3.61 25.14 -17.82
N TYR A 399 4.41 25.79 -16.97
CA TYR A 399 5.19 26.97 -17.37
C TYR A 399 6.21 26.65 -18.47
N TYR A 400 6.77 25.44 -18.47
CA TYR A 400 7.69 24.99 -19.52
C TYR A 400 7.01 24.95 -20.88
N ASN A 401 5.84 24.29 -20.96
CA ASN A 401 5.08 24.21 -22.21
C ASN A 401 4.47 25.56 -22.61
N LEU A 402 4.10 26.40 -21.64
CA LEU A 402 3.63 27.76 -21.88
C LEU A 402 4.67 28.62 -22.62
N ASP A 403 5.93 28.58 -22.18
CA ASP A 403 7.00 29.34 -22.83
C ASP A 403 7.23 28.87 -24.27
N LEU A 404 7.18 27.55 -24.48
CA LEU A 404 7.27 26.94 -25.80
C LEU A 404 6.09 27.36 -26.68
N TYR A 405 4.86 27.27 -26.17
CA TYR A 405 3.64 27.66 -26.87
C TYR A 405 3.66 29.15 -27.25
N ASN A 406 3.97 30.04 -26.30
CA ASN A 406 4.11 31.48 -26.56
C ASN A 406 5.10 31.77 -27.70
N LYS A 407 6.23 31.04 -27.71
CA LYS A 407 7.26 31.19 -28.75
C LYS A 407 6.80 30.69 -30.12
N LEU A 408 6.11 29.54 -30.16
CA LEU A 408 5.65 28.92 -31.39
C LEU A 408 4.49 29.68 -32.04
N HIS A 409 3.55 30.16 -31.22
CA HIS A 409 2.30 30.76 -31.69
C HIS A 409 2.29 32.30 -31.61
N GLY A 410 3.37 32.92 -31.10
CA GLY A 410 3.47 34.37 -30.97
C GLY A 410 2.48 34.96 -29.95
N THR A 411 2.00 34.15 -29.01
CA THR A 411 1.12 34.56 -27.91
C THR A 411 1.94 35.11 -26.74
N ASN A 412 1.25 35.67 -25.74
CA ASN A 412 1.88 36.30 -24.58
C ASN A 412 1.11 35.99 -23.29
N TYR A 413 0.63 34.75 -23.18
CA TYR A 413 -0.01 34.25 -21.98
C TYR A 413 0.98 34.27 -20.83
N LYS A 414 0.53 34.77 -19.68
CA LYS A 414 1.42 35.13 -18.58
C LYS A 414 1.62 33.99 -17.58
N ASN A 415 0.70 33.03 -17.53
CA ASN A 415 0.76 31.86 -16.66
C ASN A 415 -0.11 30.73 -17.26
N PRO A 416 0.08 29.47 -16.83
CA PRO A 416 -0.65 28.33 -17.39
C PRO A 416 -2.16 28.45 -17.26
N LEU A 417 -2.69 29.02 -16.17
CA LEU A 417 -4.13 29.23 -16.03
C LEU A 417 -4.66 30.22 -17.06
N GLN A 418 -3.96 31.34 -17.32
CA GLN A 418 -4.38 32.27 -18.37
C GLN A 418 -4.41 31.59 -19.75
N TRP A 419 -3.43 30.72 -20.02
CA TRP A 419 -3.38 29.95 -21.25
C TRP A 419 -4.53 28.93 -21.32
N MET A 420 -4.73 28.14 -20.27
CA MET A 420 -5.83 27.17 -20.16
C MET A 420 -7.20 27.82 -20.29
N ARG A 421 -7.40 29.01 -19.69
CA ARG A 421 -8.63 29.78 -19.86
C ARG A 421 -8.82 30.28 -21.29
N ALA A 422 -7.73 30.62 -21.98
CA ALA A 422 -7.80 31.03 -23.38
C ALA A 422 -8.07 29.84 -24.31
N ASP A 423 -7.56 28.65 -23.97
CA ASP A 423 -7.89 27.38 -24.60
C ASP A 423 -9.37 27.06 -24.40
N GLN A 424 -9.82 26.96 -23.14
CA GLN A 424 -11.23 26.75 -22.81
C GLN A 424 -12.19 27.77 -23.49
N ALA A 425 -11.74 29.02 -23.69
CA ALA A 425 -12.56 30.06 -24.31
C ALA A 425 -12.69 29.96 -25.83
N ASP A 426 -11.84 29.17 -26.50
CA ASP A 426 -11.82 29.12 -27.97
C ASP A 426 -12.94 28.22 -28.53
N ASP A 427 -13.05 26.99 -28.03
CA ASP A 427 -13.97 25.96 -28.49
C ASP A 427 -14.60 25.13 -27.36
N GLY A 428 -14.20 25.38 -26.09
CA GLY A 428 -14.68 24.67 -24.91
C GLY A 428 -13.89 23.42 -24.55
N THR A 429 -12.79 23.14 -25.25
CA THR A 429 -11.93 21.97 -25.07
C THR A 429 -10.51 22.42 -24.77
N LEU A 430 -9.85 21.72 -23.87
CA LEU A 430 -8.44 21.89 -23.59
C LEU A 430 -7.60 21.08 -24.59
N ASN A 431 -7.30 21.67 -25.76
CA ASN A 431 -6.64 21.01 -26.88
C ASN A 431 -5.47 21.81 -27.52
N MET A 432 -5.07 22.96 -26.96
CA MET A 432 -3.91 23.73 -27.45
C MET A 432 -2.56 23.00 -27.28
N LEU A 433 -2.54 21.88 -26.56
CA LEU A 433 -1.41 20.96 -26.47
C LEU A 433 -1.56 19.91 -27.58
N ASP A 434 -0.97 20.22 -28.74
CA ASP A 434 -1.21 19.52 -30.00
C ASP A 434 -0.12 18.51 -30.38
N GLY A 435 0.79 18.20 -29.45
CA GLY A 435 1.91 17.29 -29.69
C GLY A 435 3.01 17.81 -30.63
N GLN A 436 2.87 19.01 -31.19
CA GLN A 436 3.80 19.51 -32.18
C GLN A 436 4.98 20.22 -31.53
N ASN A 437 6.13 20.15 -32.18
CA ASN A 437 7.33 20.93 -31.83
C ASN A 437 7.79 20.76 -30.36
N GLY A 438 7.48 19.62 -29.73
CA GLY A 438 7.86 19.28 -28.36
C GLY A 438 6.82 19.60 -27.30
N LEU A 439 5.63 20.10 -27.67
CA LEU A 439 4.47 20.11 -26.79
C LEU A 439 3.94 18.68 -26.60
N PRO A 440 3.38 18.31 -25.44
CA PRO A 440 2.60 17.08 -25.29
C PRO A 440 1.27 17.19 -26.03
N TYR A 441 0.60 16.05 -26.22
CA TYR A 441 -0.81 16.02 -26.61
C TYR A 441 -1.70 16.09 -25.36
N LEU A 442 -2.81 16.82 -25.46
CA LEU A 442 -3.91 16.79 -24.51
C LEU A 442 -5.21 17.11 -25.26
N ASN A 443 -6.29 16.43 -24.92
CA ASN A 443 -7.61 16.70 -25.49
C ASN A 443 -8.69 16.40 -24.45
N VAL A 444 -9.01 17.41 -23.64
CA VAL A 444 -9.94 17.26 -22.50
C VAL A 444 -11.04 18.29 -22.60
N ARG A 445 -12.30 17.87 -22.62
CA ARG A 445 -13.47 18.75 -22.54
C ARG A 445 -14.00 18.76 -21.12
N LEU A 446 -14.09 19.96 -20.56
CA LEU A 446 -14.70 20.21 -19.25
C LEU A 446 -16.10 20.76 -19.46
N GLU A 447 -17.10 19.99 -19.07
CA GLU A 447 -18.51 20.40 -19.09
C GLU A 447 -19.10 20.40 -17.69
N ASN A 448 -20.21 21.11 -17.57
CA ASN A 448 -21.11 21.07 -16.46
C ASN A 448 -22.52 20.90 -17.03
N ASN A 449 -23.11 19.71 -16.85
CA ASN A 449 -24.45 19.37 -17.35
C ASN A 449 -24.60 19.65 -18.85
N GLY A 450 -23.61 19.25 -19.65
CA GLY A 450 -23.60 19.38 -21.11
C GLY A 450 -23.31 20.78 -21.65
N SER A 451 -22.92 21.73 -20.79
CA SER A 451 -22.41 23.04 -21.18
C SER A 451 -20.93 23.16 -20.83
N PRO A 452 -20.05 23.67 -21.72
CA PRO A 452 -18.65 23.88 -21.36
C PRO A 452 -18.50 24.77 -20.13
N VAL A 453 -17.58 24.42 -19.24
CA VAL A 453 -17.26 25.23 -18.05
C VAL A 453 -16.76 26.60 -18.49
N ALA A 454 -17.23 27.66 -17.82
CA ALA A 454 -16.82 29.01 -18.17
C ALA A 454 -15.33 29.20 -17.83
N PRO A 455 -14.53 29.82 -18.71
CA PRO A 455 -13.10 30.01 -18.47
C PRO A 455 -12.78 30.73 -17.14
N GLU A 456 -13.61 31.70 -16.74
CA GLU A 456 -13.46 32.42 -15.48
C GLU A 456 -13.55 31.53 -14.22
N ASP A 457 -14.23 30.39 -14.32
CA ASP A 457 -14.50 29.46 -13.21
C ASP A 457 -13.30 28.54 -12.93
N LEU A 458 -12.42 28.35 -13.92
CA LEU A 458 -11.17 27.62 -13.74
C LEU A 458 -10.24 28.42 -12.83
N THR A 459 -9.85 27.90 -11.66
CA THR A 459 -8.93 28.57 -10.72
C THR A 459 -7.74 27.66 -10.35
N PHE A 460 -6.77 28.16 -9.58
CA PHE A 460 -5.68 27.35 -9.02
C PHE A 460 -5.93 27.06 -7.54
N ASP A 461 -5.67 25.82 -7.09
CA ASP A 461 -5.43 25.55 -5.67
C ASP A 461 -4.03 26.06 -5.30
N ASN A 462 -4.01 27.06 -4.42
CA ASN A 462 -2.78 27.62 -3.86
C ASN A 462 -2.69 27.35 -2.35
N THR A 463 -2.99 26.15 -1.90
CA THR A 463 -2.90 25.80 -0.47
C THR A 463 -1.62 25.05 -0.12
N GLY A 464 -0.49 25.78 -0.02
CA GLY A 464 0.77 25.12 0.36
C GLY A 464 1.91 25.97 0.91
N VAL A 465 1.81 27.30 0.98
CA VAL A 465 2.97 28.11 1.41
C VAL A 465 3.03 28.31 2.93
N PRO A 466 4.15 28.01 3.59
CA PRO A 466 4.45 28.42 4.96
C PRO A 466 4.40 29.96 5.11
N CYS A 467 3.58 30.48 6.03
CA CYS A 467 3.52 31.92 6.31
C CYS A 467 3.48 32.23 7.81
N PHE A 468 4.05 33.38 8.16
CA PHE A 468 3.97 33.99 9.48
C PHE A 468 2.74 34.88 9.57
N ALA A 469 1.99 34.86 10.68
CA ALA A 469 0.96 35.87 10.85
C ALA A 469 1.58 37.24 11.20
N GLY A 470 0.85 38.31 10.89
CA GLY A 470 1.20 39.67 11.31
C GLY A 470 1.45 39.75 12.81
N SER A 471 2.34 40.67 13.19
CA SER A 471 2.85 40.87 14.55
C SER A 471 3.72 39.73 15.09
N THR A 472 4.11 38.76 14.24
CA THR A 472 5.20 37.83 14.56
C THR A 472 6.50 38.63 14.72
N LEU A 473 7.17 38.43 15.86
CA LEU A 473 8.43 39.06 16.21
C LEU A 473 9.60 38.25 15.69
N ILE A 474 10.34 38.78 14.71
CA ILE A 474 11.52 38.16 14.13
C ILE A 474 12.79 38.77 14.75
N GLU A 475 13.77 37.94 15.10
CA GLU A 475 15.04 38.43 15.65
C GLU A 475 15.94 39.02 14.55
N THR A 476 16.28 40.30 14.71
CA THR A 476 17.14 41.06 13.79
C THR A 476 18.46 41.46 14.46
N ASP A 477 19.33 42.14 13.73
CA ASP A 477 20.56 42.75 14.24
C ASP A 477 20.33 43.91 15.24
N HIS A 478 19.12 44.47 15.30
CA HIS A 478 18.75 45.55 16.22
C HIS A 478 17.70 45.14 17.27
N GLY A 479 17.45 43.83 17.42
CA GLY A 479 16.45 43.28 18.35
C GLY A 479 15.25 42.68 17.62
N GLN A 480 14.17 42.40 18.34
CA GLN A 480 12.96 41.82 17.76
C GLN A 480 12.18 42.89 16.98
N CYS A 481 11.80 42.57 15.74
CA CYS A 481 11.01 43.43 14.86
C CYS A 481 9.75 42.67 14.41
N CYS A 482 8.63 43.37 14.26
CA CYS A 482 7.43 42.78 13.68
C CYS A 482 7.66 42.44 12.20
N ILE A 483 7.15 41.31 11.74
CA ILE A 483 7.38 40.85 10.37
C ILE A 483 6.84 41.81 9.29
N GLU A 484 5.75 42.51 9.59
CA GLU A 484 5.15 43.53 8.73
C GLU A 484 6.05 44.76 8.51
N ASP A 485 7.03 44.98 9.39
CA ASP A 485 7.99 46.08 9.29
C ASP A 485 9.27 45.68 8.56
N LEU A 486 9.47 44.39 8.28
CA LEU A 486 10.64 43.89 7.57
C LEU A 486 10.57 44.16 6.07
N ARG A 487 11.73 44.42 5.48
CA ARG A 487 11.91 44.72 4.05
C ARG A 487 13.12 43.96 3.51
N PRO A 488 13.21 43.76 2.19
CA PRO A 488 14.41 43.20 1.58
C PRO A 488 15.67 43.97 2.01
N GLY A 489 16.72 43.23 2.34
CA GLY A 489 17.99 43.75 2.86
C GLY A 489 18.08 43.83 4.39
N ASN A 490 16.97 43.75 5.14
CA ASN A 490 17.07 43.65 6.61
C ASN A 490 17.78 42.36 7.02
N LEU A 491 18.61 42.44 8.06
CA LEU A 491 19.41 41.32 8.56
C LEU A 491 18.64 40.54 9.64
N ILE A 492 18.40 39.27 9.37
CA ILE A 492 17.67 38.35 10.26
C ILE A 492 18.66 37.36 10.86
N ARG A 493 18.53 37.13 12.17
CA ARG A 493 19.31 36.10 12.85
C ARG A 493 18.75 34.72 12.48
N THR A 494 19.58 33.91 11.82
CA THR A 494 19.29 32.51 11.53
C THR A 494 20.04 31.57 12.48
N ALA A 495 19.54 30.35 12.62
CA ALA A 495 20.09 29.36 13.54
C ALA A 495 21.49 28.89 13.13
N ASP A 496 21.74 28.77 11.82
CA ASP A 496 22.92 28.10 11.28
C ASP A 496 23.93 29.06 10.64
N ASN A 497 23.47 30.14 10.03
CA ASN A 497 24.30 31.00 9.18
C ASN A 497 24.45 32.44 9.71
N GLY A 498 24.09 32.68 10.97
CA GLY A 498 24.22 33.99 11.60
C GLY A 498 23.24 35.01 11.01
N MET A 499 23.70 36.25 10.77
CA MET A 499 22.84 37.30 10.21
C MET A 499 22.75 37.16 8.68
N GLN A 500 21.55 36.92 8.16
CA GLN A 500 21.29 36.79 6.72
C GLN A 500 20.35 37.89 6.23
N PRO A 501 20.62 38.51 5.06
CA PRO A 501 19.75 39.53 4.51
C PRO A 501 18.50 38.89 3.88
N ILE A 502 17.32 39.43 4.19
CA ILE A 502 16.09 39.09 3.46
C ILE A 502 16.29 39.43 1.99
N ARG A 503 16.05 38.46 1.10
CA ARG A 503 16.10 38.70 -0.35
C ARG A 503 14.77 39.12 -0.90
N TRP A 504 13.71 38.54 -0.36
CA TRP A 504 12.34 38.84 -0.73
C TRP A 504 11.43 38.69 0.48
N ILE A 505 10.44 39.56 0.61
CA ILE A 505 9.37 39.43 1.59
C ILE A 505 8.06 39.90 0.95
N GLY A 506 7.01 39.10 1.09
CA GLY A 506 5.69 39.40 0.58
C GLY A 506 4.60 39.06 1.59
N SER A 507 3.41 39.63 1.41
CA SER A 507 2.27 39.37 2.27
C SER A 507 0.97 39.15 1.52
N ILE A 508 0.02 38.49 2.18
CA ILE A 508 -1.36 38.33 1.75
C ILE A 508 -2.28 38.52 2.95
N LYS A 509 -3.31 39.35 2.80
CA LYS A 509 -4.32 39.57 3.85
C LYS A 509 -5.56 38.73 3.59
N LEU A 510 -5.99 37.98 4.60
CA LEU A 510 -7.25 37.23 4.64
C LEU A 510 -8.18 37.90 5.64
N ASP A 511 -9.33 38.38 5.15
CA ASP A 511 -10.38 38.94 6.00
C ASP A 511 -11.31 37.84 6.55
N ALA A 512 -12.34 38.25 7.28
CA ALA A 512 -13.29 37.32 7.90
C ALA A 512 -14.03 36.45 6.89
N ARG A 513 -14.32 36.99 5.70
CA ARG A 513 -14.99 36.23 4.64
C ARG A 513 -14.02 35.21 4.05
N ALA A 514 -12.79 35.62 3.75
CA ALA A 514 -11.76 34.73 3.21
C ALA A 514 -11.40 33.59 4.19
N LEU A 515 -11.32 33.87 5.49
CA LEU A 515 -11.07 32.84 6.51
C LEU A 515 -12.26 31.91 6.76
N ALA A 516 -13.48 32.40 6.57
CA ALA A 516 -14.69 31.58 6.63
C ALA A 516 -14.78 30.64 5.43
N ALA A 517 -14.50 31.15 4.23
CA ALA A 517 -14.42 30.39 2.99
C ALA A 517 -13.20 29.46 2.95
N ASN A 518 -12.13 29.73 3.70
CA ASN A 518 -10.95 28.87 3.71
C ASN A 518 -10.61 28.43 5.13
N PRO A 519 -11.42 27.56 5.77
CA PRO A 519 -11.18 27.11 7.14
C PRO A 519 -9.82 26.39 7.26
N LYS A 520 -9.34 25.77 6.17
CA LYS A 520 -8.01 25.15 6.07
C LYS A 520 -6.83 26.14 6.20
N LEU A 521 -7.06 27.45 6.01
CA LEU A 521 -6.07 28.51 6.16
C LEU A 521 -6.13 29.19 7.54
N ARG A 522 -7.02 28.75 8.44
CA ARG A 522 -7.12 29.35 9.78
C ARG A 522 -5.81 29.21 10.55
N PRO A 523 -5.31 30.28 11.19
CA PRO A 523 -4.01 30.23 11.82
C PRO A 523 -3.93 29.21 12.97
N ILE A 524 -2.76 28.62 13.14
CA ILE A 524 -2.42 27.84 14.32
C ILE A 524 -1.71 28.77 15.31
N ARG A 525 -2.20 28.81 16.54
CA ARG A 525 -1.59 29.52 17.66
C ARG A 525 -0.83 28.55 18.54
N ILE A 526 0.45 28.83 18.73
CA ILE A 526 1.31 28.16 19.69
C ILE A 526 1.48 29.12 20.87
N ARG A 527 0.88 28.78 22.02
CA ARG A 527 0.89 29.63 23.20
C ARG A 527 2.30 29.81 23.75
N ALA A 528 2.53 30.94 24.43
CA ALA A 528 3.79 31.19 25.13
C ALA A 528 4.18 29.99 26.01
N GLY A 529 5.38 29.44 25.81
CA GLY A 529 5.91 28.30 26.54
C GLY A 529 5.42 26.90 26.11
N ALA A 530 4.53 26.78 25.13
CA ALA A 530 3.96 25.49 24.72
C ALA A 530 4.99 24.51 24.13
N LEU A 531 6.09 25.01 23.55
CA LEU A 531 7.19 24.19 23.04
C LEU A 531 8.22 23.83 24.13
N ARG A 532 7.99 24.30 25.37
CA ARG A 532 8.81 24.23 26.59
C ARG A 532 10.03 25.15 26.63
N ASN A 533 10.67 25.25 27.80
CA ASN A 533 11.75 26.20 28.13
C ASN A 533 11.38 27.69 27.94
N GLY A 534 10.11 28.03 28.07
CA GLY A 534 9.63 29.40 27.85
C GLY A 534 9.52 29.78 26.38
N THR A 535 9.49 28.80 25.48
CA THR A 535 9.40 28.98 24.03
C THR A 535 8.02 28.56 23.49
N PRO A 536 7.39 29.32 22.58
CA PRO A 536 7.75 30.70 22.22
C PRO A 536 7.63 31.64 23.44
N SER A 537 8.34 32.76 23.44
CA SER A 537 8.34 33.75 24.53
C SER A 537 7.04 34.58 24.61
N SER A 538 6.23 34.52 23.56
CA SER A 538 4.88 35.08 23.44
C SER A 538 4.08 34.19 22.49
N ASP A 539 2.75 34.35 22.43
CA ASP A 539 1.92 33.57 21.50
C ASP A 539 2.43 33.76 20.06
N LEU A 540 2.73 32.64 19.40
CA LEU A 540 3.23 32.59 18.03
C LEU A 540 2.10 32.08 17.14
N VAL A 541 1.71 32.89 16.14
CA VAL A 541 0.63 32.57 15.23
C VAL A 541 1.20 32.34 13.83
N LEU A 542 0.89 31.18 13.25
CA LEU A 542 1.47 30.71 12.00
C LEU A 542 0.39 30.14 11.08
N SER A 543 0.66 30.07 9.79
CA SER A 543 -0.20 29.29 8.89
C SER A 543 -0.11 27.79 9.22
N PRO A 544 -1.16 26.99 8.95
CA PRO A 544 -1.20 25.56 9.29
C PRO A 544 -0.01 24.74 8.79
N GLN A 545 0.51 25.09 7.60
CA GLN A 545 1.61 24.37 6.97
C GLN A 545 2.99 24.91 7.34
N HIS A 546 3.06 26.05 8.04
CA HIS A 546 4.33 26.62 8.49
C HIS A 546 5.03 25.70 9.48
N ARG A 547 6.33 25.46 9.29
CA ARG A 547 7.05 24.50 10.11
C ARG A 547 7.84 25.12 11.24
N VAL A 548 7.77 24.43 12.37
CA VAL A 548 8.50 24.73 13.60
C VAL A 548 9.59 23.68 13.77
N LEU A 549 10.78 24.10 14.20
CA LEU A 549 11.88 23.19 14.48
C LEU A 549 11.56 22.37 15.74
N VAL A 550 11.62 21.05 15.58
CA VAL A 550 11.53 20.09 16.68
C VAL A 550 12.90 19.44 16.85
N ARG A 551 13.47 19.58 18.05
CA ARG A 551 14.76 19.01 18.43
C ARG A 551 14.55 17.98 19.52
N SER A 552 14.66 16.69 19.19
CA SER A 552 14.45 15.64 20.18
C SER A 552 15.13 14.31 19.86
N ARG A 553 15.37 13.51 20.91
CA ARG A 553 15.80 12.10 20.75
C ARG A 553 14.74 11.24 20.05
N ILE A 554 13.46 11.61 20.13
CA ILE A 554 12.39 10.90 19.44
C ILE A 554 12.51 11.16 17.94
N ALA A 555 12.78 12.41 17.53
CA ALA A 555 13.08 12.75 16.15
C ALA A 555 14.29 11.96 15.62
N GLN A 556 15.39 11.89 16.37
CA GLN A 556 16.57 11.10 15.99
C GLN A 556 16.22 9.64 15.73
N LYS A 557 15.44 9.01 16.62
CA LYS A 557 15.02 7.61 16.46
C LYS A 557 14.07 7.40 15.29
N MET A 558 13.23 8.39 14.97
CA MET A 558 12.20 8.26 13.95
C MET A 558 12.69 8.62 12.55
N PHE A 559 13.59 9.59 12.43
CA PHE A 559 13.97 10.21 11.15
C PHE A 559 15.47 10.12 10.86
N GLY A 560 16.26 9.55 11.78
CA GLY A 560 17.72 9.56 11.67
C GLY A 560 18.37 10.93 11.91
N ALA A 561 17.57 11.95 12.28
CA ALA A 561 18.03 13.32 12.53
C ALA A 561 17.48 13.87 13.85
N THR A 562 18.34 14.54 14.63
CA THR A 562 17.97 15.14 15.92
C THR A 562 17.03 16.33 15.78
N GLU A 563 17.03 16.97 14.61
CA GLU A 563 16.26 18.16 14.28
C GLU A 563 15.45 17.93 13.01
N VAL A 564 14.15 18.25 13.07
CA VAL A 564 13.22 18.16 11.94
C VAL A 564 12.27 19.35 11.95
N LEU A 565 11.80 19.76 10.78
CA LEU A 565 10.82 20.85 10.64
C LEU A 565 9.40 20.27 10.52
N VAL A 566 8.56 20.55 11.52
CA VAL A 566 7.22 19.97 11.65
C VAL A 566 6.16 21.05 11.43
N ALA A 567 5.22 20.80 10.52
CA ALA A 567 4.11 21.71 10.23
C ALA A 567 3.25 21.94 11.48
N ALA A 568 2.89 23.20 11.74
CA ALA A 568 2.16 23.62 12.93
C ALA A 568 0.85 22.85 13.15
N ARG A 569 0.09 22.55 12.08
CA ARG A 569 -1.14 21.74 12.15
C ARG A 569 -0.92 20.35 12.76
N GLN A 570 0.26 19.74 12.56
CA GLN A 570 0.55 18.42 13.10
C GLN A 570 0.86 18.44 14.59
N LEU A 571 0.97 19.63 15.19
CA LEU A 571 1.25 19.85 16.61
C LEU A 571 -0.02 20.12 17.43
N LEU A 572 -1.21 20.18 16.80
CA LEU A 572 -2.49 20.48 17.46
C LEU A 572 -2.88 19.53 18.61
N LEU A 573 -2.26 18.35 18.67
CA LEU A 573 -2.48 17.37 19.73
C LEU A 573 -1.73 17.72 21.03
N LEU A 574 -0.88 18.75 21.02
CA LEU A 574 -0.09 19.16 22.17
C LEU A 574 -0.78 20.28 22.96
N ASP A 575 -0.64 20.23 24.28
CA ASP A 575 -1.18 21.25 25.18
C ASP A 575 -0.65 22.65 24.83
N GLY A 576 -1.57 23.62 24.72
CA GLY A 576 -1.24 25.01 24.41
C GLY A 576 -0.99 25.28 22.92
N ILE A 577 -1.43 24.39 22.03
CA ILE A 577 -1.47 24.64 20.59
C ILE A 577 -2.92 24.50 20.11
N ASP A 578 -3.46 25.57 19.53
CA ASP A 578 -4.88 25.65 19.15
C ASP A 578 -5.06 26.27 17.77
N ILE A 579 -6.22 26.01 17.13
CA ILE A 579 -6.65 26.78 15.96
C ILE A 579 -7.19 28.11 16.47
N ALA A 580 -6.62 29.21 16.00
CA ALA A 580 -6.92 30.58 16.43
C ALA A 580 -8.30 31.06 15.93
N THR A 581 -9.37 30.47 16.47
CA THR A 581 -10.75 30.72 16.04
C THR A 581 -11.29 32.10 16.41
N ASP A 582 -10.63 32.77 17.36
CA ASP A 582 -10.88 34.14 17.79
C ASP A 582 -10.31 35.21 16.84
N LEU A 583 -9.38 34.83 15.93
CA LEU A 583 -8.92 35.74 14.88
C LEU A 583 -9.94 35.79 13.74
N THR A 584 -10.43 37.00 13.47
CA THR A 584 -11.39 37.28 12.40
C THR A 584 -10.72 37.76 11.11
N GLU A 585 -9.46 38.19 11.17
CA GLU A 585 -8.63 38.45 10.00
C GLU A 585 -7.18 38.07 10.33
N VAL A 586 -6.38 37.77 9.30
CA VAL A 586 -4.95 37.52 9.42
C VAL A 586 -4.23 38.04 8.19
N GLU A 587 -3.10 38.71 8.38
CA GLU A 587 -2.16 38.97 7.30
C GLU A 587 -1.00 37.99 7.42
N TYR A 588 -0.71 37.27 6.35
CA TYR A 588 0.32 36.26 6.27
C TYR A 588 1.53 36.79 5.50
N PHE A 589 2.73 36.59 6.05
CA PHE A 589 3.99 37.05 5.50
C PHE A 589 4.90 35.88 5.15
N HIS A 590 5.61 36.02 4.04
CA HIS A 590 6.61 35.08 3.54
C HIS A 590 7.93 35.80 3.39
N MET A 591 9.02 35.23 3.89
CA MET A 591 10.36 35.78 3.68
C MET A 591 11.29 34.72 3.13
N LEU A 592 12.10 35.12 2.15
CA LEU A 592 13.03 34.26 1.43
C LEU A 592 14.47 34.79 1.60
N PHE A 593 15.41 33.86 1.74
CA PHE A 593 16.85 34.10 1.81
C PHE A 593 17.55 33.39 0.64
N ASP A 594 18.88 33.50 0.55
CA ASP A 594 19.67 32.79 -0.49
C ASP A 594 19.58 31.27 -0.42
N ARG A 595 19.17 30.74 0.73
CA ARG A 595 18.90 29.33 0.99
C ARG A 595 17.72 29.22 1.97
N HIS A 596 17.20 28.01 2.15
CA HIS A 596 16.24 27.77 3.22
C HIS A 596 16.95 27.96 4.59
N GLU A 597 16.43 28.87 5.42
CA GLU A 597 16.97 29.20 6.73
C GLU A 597 15.99 28.84 7.85
N VAL A 598 16.51 28.55 9.04
CA VAL A 598 15.72 28.50 10.28
C VAL A 598 15.92 29.82 11.02
N VAL A 599 14.83 30.54 11.27
CA VAL A 599 14.82 31.87 11.91
C VAL A 599 14.28 31.79 13.33
N ILE A 600 14.50 32.85 14.11
CA ILE A 600 13.92 32.98 15.45
C ILE A 600 12.68 33.87 15.39
N SER A 601 11.51 33.28 15.66
CA SER A 601 10.18 33.92 15.64
C SER A 601 9.49 33.78 17.00
N ASN A 602 9.21 34.90 17.66
CA ASN A 602 8.71 34.96 19.03
C ASN A 602 9.54 34.06 19.98
N GLY A 603 10.86 33.97 19.77
CA GLY A 603 11.78 33.12 20.54
C GLY A 603 11.74 31.62 20.20
N ALA A 604 10.87 31.16 19.31
CA ALA A 604 10.89 29.82 18.75
C ALA A 604 11.69 29.76 17.45
N LEU A 605 12.13 28.55 17.06
CA LEU A 605 12.84 28.32 15.81
C LEU A 605 11.85 27.84 14.76
N THR A 606 11.71 28.58 13.66
CA THR A 606 10.77 28.28 12.58
C THR A 606 11.42 28.46 11.22
N GLU A 607 10.80 27.93 10.17
CA GLU A 607 11.37 28.03 8.82
C GLU A 607 11.16 29.40 8.16
N SER A 608 12.10 29.80 7.30
CA SER A 608 11.81 30.76 6.23
C SER A 608 10.98 30.09 5.12
N LEU A 609 10.55 30.86 4.11
CA LEU A 609 9.93 30.26 2.93
C LEU A 609 10.88 29.22 2.31
N TYR A 610 10.42 27.97 2.22
CA TYR A 610 11.08 26.92 1.48
C TYR A 610 10.48 26.83 0.07
N THR A 611 11.28 27.12 -0.96
CA THR A 611 10.83 27.21 -2.36
C THR A 611 10.95 25.88 -3.09
N GLY A 612 10.43 24.78 -2.50
CA GLY A 612 10.21 23.55 -3.26
C GLY A 612 9.19 23.77 -4.39
N ALA A 613 9.15 22.86 -5.38
CA ALA A 613 8.32 22.99 -6.59
C ALA A 613 6.84 23.33 -6.28
N GLN A 614 6.27 22.76 -5.21
CA GLN A 614 4.90 23.00 -4.76
C GLN A 614 4.70 24.35 -4.04
N ALA A 615 5.71 24.85 -3.32
CA ALA A 615 5.55 26.07 -2.52
C ALA A 615 5.52 27.34 -3.38
N LEU A 616 6.22 27.36 -4.52
CA LEU A 616 6.19 28.50 -5.44
C LEU A 616 4.88 28.58 -6.23
N GLN A 617 4.20 27.44 -6.43
CA GLN A 617 2.88 27.40 -7.07
C GLN A 617 1.85 28.18 -6.25
N ALA A 618 1.96 28.13 -4.92
CA ALA A 618 1.02 28.79 -4.02
C ALA A 618 1.30 30.29 -3.78
N VAL A 619 2.41 30.83 -4.31
CA VAL A 619 2.70 32.28 -4.32
C VAL A 619 2.06 32.95 -5.53
N GLY A 620 1.36 34.06 -5.34
CA GLY A 620 0.73 34.82 -6.42
C GLY A 620 1.71 35.24 -7.51
N LYS A 621 1.23 35.33 -8.76
CA LYS A 621 2.08 35.53 -9.95
C LYS A 621 3.10 36.66 -9.84
N ALA A 622 2.67 37.85 -9.42
CA ALA A 622 3.57 39.01 -9.35
C ALA A 622 4.73 38.79 -8.37
N ALA A 623 4.45 38.17 -7.23
CA ALA A 623 5.45 37.78 -6.25
C ALA A 623 6.36 36.66 -6.76
N ARG A 624 5.81 35.68 -7.51
CA ARG A 624 6.59 34.61 -8.12
C ARG A 624 7.56 35.11 -9.19
N ASP A 625 7.11 36.01 -10.07
CA ASP A 625 7.94 36.64 -11.10
C ASP A 625 9.09 37.45 -10.46
N GLU A 626 8.80 38.13 -9.35
CA GLU A 626 9.81 38.83 -8.55
C GLU A 626 10.83 37.85 -7.94
N ILE A 627 10.36 36.75 -7.35
CA ILE A 627 11.23 35.69 -6.80
C ILE A 627 12.12 35.09 -7.88
N PHE A 628 11.60 34.76 -9.06
CA PHE A 628 12.40 34.21 -10.17
C PHE A 628 13.40 35.23 -10.74
N THR A 629 13.07 36.51 -10.69
CA THR A 629 14.03 37.57 -11.06
C THR A 629 15.20 37.63 -10.07
N LEU A 630 14.94 37.43 -8.78
CA LEU A 630 15.95 37.42 -7.72
C LEU A 630 16.74 36.10 -7.65
N PHE A 631 16.09 35.00 -7.98
CA PHE A 631 16.62 33.63 -7.92
C PHE A 631 16.33 32.86 -9.21
N PRO A 632 17.05 33.15 -10.31
CA PRO A 632 16.80 32.53 -11.60
C PRO A 632 16.86 31.00 -11.57
N GLN A 633 17.74 30.44 -10.74
CA GLN A 633 17.90 28.99 -10.57
C GLN A 633 16.64 28.28 -10.04
N LEU A 634 15.73 28.98 -9.34
CA LEU A 634 14.45 28.39 -8.93
C LEU A 634 13.50 28.14 -10.11
N GLY A 635 13.79 28.74 -11.27
CA GLY A 635 13.10 28.47 -12.54
C GLY A 635 13.81 27.43 -13.42
N GLU A 636 14.96 26.88 -13.00
CA GLU A 636 15.70 25.87 -13.76
C GLU A 636 15.13 24.46 -13.50
N GLN A 637 15.01 23.66 -14.56
CA GLN A 637 14.41 22.32 -14.52
C GLN A 637 15.22 21.37 -13.62
N GLY A 638 14.55 20.66 -12.71
CA GLY A 638 15.18 19.68 -11.81
C GLY A 638 15.99 20.27 -10.65
N PHE A 639 16.02 21.60 -10.51
CA PHE A 639 16.64 22.24 -9.35
C PHE A 639 15.71 22.15 -8.13
N GLU A 640 16.08 21.30 -7.17
CA GLU A 640 15.43 21.26 -5.87
C GLU A 640 16.30 21.95 -4.81
N PRO A 641 15.82 23.05 -4.19
CA PRO A 641 16.55 23.65 -3.09
C PRO A 641 16.61 22.67 -1.91
N ALA A 642 17.79 22.54 -1.29
CA ALA A 642 17.93 21.71 -0.11
C ALA A 642 17.21 22.36 1.09
N PRO A 643 16.39 21.62 1.85
CA PRO A 643 15.77 22.17 3.05
C PRO A 643 16.78 22.32 4.18
N ALA A 644 16.59 23.31 5.06
CA ALA A 644 17.49 23.56 6.19
C ALA A 644 17.58 22.35 7.15
N ARG A 645 16.50 21.59 7.27
CA ARG A 645 16.37 20.35 8.03
C ARG A 645 15.43 19.39 7.31
N PRO A 646 15.45 18.07 7.62
CA PRO A 646 14.48 17.13 7.05
C PRO A 646 13.04 17.58 7.31
N LEU A 647 12.18 17.34 6.30
CA LEU A 647 10.77 17.69 6.30
C LEU A 647 9.93 16.40 6.38
N PRO A 648 9.52 15.93 7.57
CA PRO A 648 8.67 14.75 7.68
C PRO A 648 7.33 14.93 6.95
N SER A 649 6.81 13.83 6.40
CA SER A 649 5.43 13.76 5.90
C SER A 649 4.42 13.97 7.03
N GLY A 650 3.21 14.42 6.70
CA GLY A 650 2.15 14.72 7.68
C GLY A 650 1.88 13.55 8.64
N ARG A 651 1.72 12.33 8.10
CA ARG A 651 1.51 11.10 8.89
C ARG A 651 2.64 10.85 9.89
N ARG A 652 3.90 10.99 9.46
CA ARG A 652 5.06 10.75 10.34
C ARG A 652 5.26 11.87 11.37
N ALA A 653 4.99 13.12 10.99
CA ALA A 653 5.00 14.27 11.89
C ALA A 653 3.94 14.15 13.00
N ARG A 654 2.72 13.74 12.66
CA ARG A 654 1.65 13.49 13.64
C ARG A 654 2.03 12.37 14.61
N LYS A 655 2.64 11.29 14.11
CA LYS A 655 3.19 10.21 14.94
C LYS A 655 4.29 10.70 15.88
N LEU A 656 5.12 11.65 15.46
CA LEU A 656 6.12 12.29 16.32
C LEU A 656 5.44 13.07 17.46
N ALA A 657 4.47 13.93 17.14
CA ALA A 657 3.72 14.70 18.14
C ALA A 657 3.03 13.78 19.17
N ASN A 658 2.36 12.71 18.70
CA ASN A 658 1.74 11.70 19.57
C ASN A 658 2.75 11.04 20.52
N ARG A 659 3.95 10.70 20.04
CA ARG A 659 4.99 10.13 20.90
C ARG A 659 5.51 11.13 21.93
N HIS A 660 5.58 12.41 21.60
CA HIS A 660 5.95 13.44 22.57
C HIS A 660 4.89 13.61 23.65
N LEU A 661 3.61 13.59 23.28
CA LEU A 661 2.48 13.61 24.20
C LEU A 661 2.50 12.39 25.15
N GLN A 662 2.53 11.18 24.59
CA GLN A 662 2.53 9.92 25.35
C GLN A 662 3.72 9.78 26.31
N ASN A 663 4.90 10.27 25.92
CA ASN A 663 6.11 10.15 26.74
C ASN A 663 6.36 11.38 27.62
N HIS A 664 5.46 12.37 27.62
CA HIS A 664 5.61 13.66 28.29
C HIS A 664 6.96 14.35 28.06
N ARG A 665 7.51 14.26 26.82
CA ARG A 665 8.84 14.78 26.48
C ARG A 665 8.79 16.12 25.74
N PRO A 666 9.73 17.06 26.00
CA PRO A 666 9.80 18.34 25.28
C PRO A 666 10.03 18.18 23.77
N MET A 667 9.43 19.06 22.98
CA MET A 667 9.69 19.17 21.53
C MET A 667 11.02 19.87 21.23
N MET A 668 11.49 20.72 22.15
CA MET A 668 12.84 21.29 22.11
C MET A 668 13.61 20.83 23.35
N CYS A 669 14.53 19.89 23.15
CA CYS A 669 15.43 19.34 24.16
C CYS A 669 16.86 19.82 23.96
#